data_AF-A0A1H4CSV7-F1
#
_entry.id   AF-A0A1H4CSV7-F1
#
_cell.length_a   1.000
_cell.length_b   1.000
_cell.length_c   1.000
_cell.angle_alpha   90.00
_cell.angle_beta   90.00
_cell.angle_gamma   90.00
#
_symmetry.space_group_name_H-M   'P 1'
#
loop_
_entity.id
_entity.type
_entity.pdbx_description
1 polymer ?
#
loop_
_entity_poly.entity_id
_entity_poly.type
_entity_poly.pdbx_seq_one_letter_code
_entity_poly.pdbx_strand_id
1 'polypeptide(L)'
;MEIMDIQQQKSEWKRKRWSIPELRGSKQEWYEIVRELVERIANNAVDMNTTPDLKVTSSVYPWRNYAPFLKGIGVAANKAGLLTITDAGVKFIESPNKRYIADLLHDKYRIFGEILYLLQSEPKTIEDIDELLCREYSLDWANLSNTRRRTDWLEVLGMIEAVGNRKWGLTDEGKKAIQDWPLVSSDVVDHTEENNQDIQITPAPTEIEELLKKLVDNPALHKKRNTYNIWIPSPNRIENLRTIVQYASEKVTRSDLFEFIENEFQLKTSSVESMMPFLKADGLIEEVGKSIYVSTSAAKAWCETGNDLDLLRIMHANKRFVGEMILAAKDDTTRNEVYAEGSKYGMNTEKSRWVMGLLIEAGILEETQYLHVKATGLGKAFAASLPMMSADNVLPENPTTEIENNVDNTPSKNDEKIQLFDALSNSARDPMAEGKASGVAFEENIAAMFRLMGFDAIRIGGAGNTDVVVKWKDNTGKTVTAVVDGKSKSGGTVTHTDISDVAIETHKEKNGADYVAIVGPGFGGDTIKNFARKKGFSLVTDKELIDIALSAKELGLSLDEIALLFKVPNGIPALEELINAQKRQLEIISLVVKTFKQEQEAMDSLSARDLYFLLRGTEISPSLEELINAFELLATDEIGVLNLIKKASPTENTTYAMQNEVQRVNKLRAIASAIECGIE
;
A
#
# COMPACT_ATOMS: atom_id res chain seq x y z
N MET A 1 -5.91 13.06 -44.83
CA MET A 1 -5.59 12.69 -43.45
C MET A 1 -5.28 13.98 -42.74
N GLU A 2 -6.27 14.57 -42.06
CA GLU A 2 -5.96 15.66 -41.12
C GLU A 2 -5.29 15.00 -39.93
N ILE A 3 -3.96 15.08 -39.90
CA ILE A 3 -3.22 14.76 -38.68
C ILE A 3 -3.73 15.76 -37.66
N MET A 4 -4.40 15.25 -36.61
CA MET A 4 -4.82 16.08 -35.49
C MET A 4 -3.64 16.91 -35.04
N ASP A 5 -3.88 18.18 -34.69
CA ASP A 5 -2.83 19.01 -34.13
C ASP A 5 -2.15 18.27 -32.96
N ILE A 6 -0.82 18.38 -32.86
CA ILE A 6 -0.05 17.61 -31.88
C ILE A 6 -0.51 17.90 -30.45
N GLN A 7 -1.07 19.09 -30.18
CA GLN A 7 -1.69 19.41 -28.89
C GLN A 7 -2.99 18.64 -28.67
N GLN A 8 -3.81 18.51 -29.71
CA GLN A 8 -5.03 17.72 -29.66
C GLN A 8 -4.72 16.23 -29.46
N GLN A 9 -3.68 15.72 -30.12
CA GLN A 9 -3.18 14.36 -29.88
C GLN A 9 -2.66 14.16 -28.46
N LYS A 10 -1.91 15.13 -27.91
CA LYS A 10 -1.45 15.11 -26.51
C LYS A 10 -2.62 15.15 -25.52
N SER A 11 -3.67 15.93 -25.80
CA SER A 11 -4.89 15.98 -24.98
C SER A 11 -5.61 14.63 -24.99
N GLU A 12 -5.81 14.04 -26.19
CA GLU A 12 -6.39 12.71 -26.34
C GLU A 12 -5.55 11.63 -25.64
N TRP A 13 -4.22 11.69 -25.79
CA TRP A 13 -3.29 10.80 -25.10
C TRP A 13 -3.45 10.87 -23.58
N LYS A 14 -3.46 12.09 -23.01
CA LYS A 14 -3.60 12.31 -21.56
C LYS A 14 -4.95 11.87 -21.02
N ARG A 15 -6.04 12.12 -21.77
CA ARG A 15 -7.42 11.76 -21.40
C ARG A 15 -7.65 10.25 -21.32
N LYS A 16 -7.02 9.48 -22.22
CA LYS A 16 -7.20 8.02 -22.32
C LYS A 16 -6.45 7.27 -21.22
N ARG A 17 -6.99 6.12 -20.79
CA ARG A 17 -6.43 5.25 -19.73
C ARG A 17 -5.52 4.15 -20.29
N TRP A 18 -4.64 3.61 -19.46
CA TRP A 18 -3.73 2.53 -19.87
C TRP A 18 -4.33 1.13 -19.86
N SER A 19 -5.09 0.76 -18.83
CA SER A 19 -5.46 -0.64 -18.60
C SER A 19 -6.94 -0.88 -18.85
N ILE A 20 -7.26 -1.73 -19.83
CA ILE A 20 -8.61 -2.25 -20.05
C ILE A 20 -8.92 -3.25 -18.92
N PRO A 21 -9.96 -3.07 -18.10
CA PRO A 21 -10.33 -4.04 -17.07
C PRO A 21 -10.64 -5.42 -17.67
N GLU A 22 -10.40 -6.48 -16.91
CA GLU A 22 -10.71 -7.84 -17.37
C GLU A 22 -12.23 -8.06 -17.43
N LEU A 23 -12.70 -8.71 -18.49
CA LEU A 23 -14.06 -9.23 -18.57
C LEU A 23 -14.03 -10.74 -18.39
N ARG A 24 -14.71 -11.24 -17.35
CA ARG A 24 -14.78 -12.69 -17.08
C ARG A 24 -15.66 -13.38 -18.13
N GLY A 25 -15.29 -14.61 -18.49
CA GLY A 25 -15.94 -15.40 -19.53
C GLY A 25 -14.97 -15.79 -20.64
N SER A 26 -15.39 -16.69 -21.54
CA SER A 26 -14.56 -17.10 -22.66
C SER A 26 -14.47 -15.95 -23.67
N LYS A 27 -13.32 -15.82 -24.37
CA LYS A 27 -13.09 -14.72 -25.33
C LYS A 27 -14.19 -14.64 -26.40
N GLN A 28 -14.64 -15.79 -26.91
CA GLN A 28 -15.67 -15.84 -27.95
C GLN A 28 -17.03 -15.32 -27.46
N GLU A 29 -17.30 -15.36 -26.14
CA GLU A 29 -18.56 -14.93 -25.53
C GLU A 29 -18.57 -13.45 -25.13
N TRP A 30 -17.42 -12.76 -25.10
CA TRP A 30 -17.30 -11.42 -24.51
C TRP A 30 -18.30 -10.39 -25.02
N TYR A 31 -18.53 -10.31 -26.33
CA TYR A 31 -19.50 -9.36 -26.89
C TYR A 31 -20.93 -9.64 -26.41
N GLU A 32 -21.33 -10.92 -26.43
CA GLU A 32 -22.67 -11.34 -26.02
C GLU A 32 -22.86 -11.19 -24.50
N ILE A 33 -21.80 -11.44 -23.71
CA ILE A 33 -21.77 -11.17 -22.27
C ILE A 33 -22.02 -9.68 -22.01
N VAL A 34 -21.31 -8.79 -22.72
CA VAL A 34 -21.52 -7.33 -22.57
C VAL A 34 -22.95 -6.95 -22.95
N ARG A 35 -23.49 -7.50 -24.04
CA ARG A 35 -24.88 -7.23 -24.46
C ARG A 35 -25.89 -7.62 -23.38
N GLU A 36 -25.87 -8.86 -22.93
CA GLU A 36 -26.81 -9.34 -21.91
C GLU A 36 -26.66 -8.61 -20.57
N LEU A 37 -25.43 -8.25 -20.18
CA LEU A 37 -25.19 -7.46 -18.97
C LEU A 37 -25.78 -6.05 -19.09
N VAL A 38 -25.56 -5.36 -20.21
CA VAL A 38 -26.08 -3.99 -20.38
C VAL A 38 -27.61 -3.99 -20.45
N GLU A 39 -28.22 -4.96 -21.16
CA GLU A 39 -29.68 -5.17 -21.17
C GLU A 39 -30.25 -5.38 -19.76
N ARG A 40 -29.57 -6.15 -18.91
CA ARG A 40 -30.01 -6.41 -17.54
C ARG A 40 -29.92 -5.17 -16.65
N ILE A 41 -28.87 -4.36 -16.79
CA ILE A 41 -28.73 -3.09 -16.05
C ILE A 41 -29.81 -2.08 -16.49
N ALA A 42 -30.20 -2.10 -17.77
CA ALA A 42 -31.23 -1.20 -18.29
C ALA A 42 -32.60 -1.44 -17.63
N ASN A 43 -32.90 -2.71 -17.38
CA ASN A 43 -34.19 -3.11 -16.83
C ASN A 43 -34.32 -2.80 -15.34
N ASN A 44 -33.22 -2.84 -14.57
CA ASN A 44 -33.21 -2.50 -13.14
C ASN A 44 -31.81 -2.07 -12.68
N ALA A 45 -31.75 -1.13 -11.74
CA ALA A 45 -30.52 -0.86 -11.01
C ALA A 45 -30.08 -2.12 -10.24
N VAL A 46 -28.82 -2.50 -10.34
CA VAL A 46 -28.37 -3.83 -9.88
C VAL A 46 -27.41 -3.76 -8.71
N ASP A 47 -27.67 -4.56 -7.67
CA ASP A 47 -26.72 -4.77 -6.57
C ASP A 47 -25.52 -5.59 -7.07
N MET A 48 -24.33 -5.03 -6.88
CA MET A 48 -23.06 -5.61 -7.32
C MET A 48 -22.76 -7.00 -6.70
N ASN A 49 -23.39 -7.37 -5.58
CA ASN A 49 -23.19 -8.66 -4.93
C ASN A 49 -24.09 -9.77 -5.51
N THR A 50 -25.08 -9.42 -6.33
CA THR A 50 -25.93 -10.41 -7.00
C THR A 50 -25.23 -10.99 -8.22
N THR A 51 -25.74 -12.11 -8.73
CA THR A 51 -25.22 -12.77 -9.93
C THR A 51 -26.20 -12.54 -11.09
N PRO A 52 -25.77 -12.00 -12.24
CA PRO A 52 -26.61 -11.87 -13.43
C PRO A 52 -26.95 -13.25 -13.98
N ASP A 53 -28.14 -13.45 -14.54
CA ASP A 53 -28.48 -14.74 -15.17
C ASP A 53 -28.09 -14.72 -16.66
N LEU A 54 -26.84 -15.06 -16.98
CA LEU A 54 -26.36 -15.00 -18.37
C LEU A 54 -26.70 -16.30 -19.12
N LYS A 55 -27.30 -16.19 -20.31
CA LYS A 55 -27.63 -17.36 -21.16
C LYS A 55 -26.45 -17.79 -22.01
N VAL A 56 -25.59 -16.85 -22.37
CA VAL A 56 -24.44 -17.08 -23.25
C VAL A 56 -23.29 -17.86 -22.59
N THR A 57 -23.26 -17.96 -21.26
CA THR A 57 -22.16 -18.63 -20.56
C THR A 57 -22.65 -19.45 -19.37
N SER A 58 -22.06 -20.63 -19.15
CA SER A 58 -22.34 -21.47 -17.98
C SER A 58 -21.57 -21.03 -16.73
N SER A 59 -20.54 -20.20 -16.90
CA SER A 59 -19.66 -19.71 -15.83
C SER A 59 -19.98 -18.26 -15.52
N VAL A 60 -20.93 -18.07 -14.61
CA VAL A 60 -21.47 -16.77 -14.26
C VAL A 60 -20.87 -16.26 -12.96
N TYR A 61 -20.49 -14.99 -12.92
CA TYR A 61 -19.86 -14.34 -11.76
C TYR A 61 -20.73 -13.22 -11.19
N PRO A 62 -20.54 -12.81 -9.93
CA PRO A 62 -21.26 -11.67 -9.38
C PRO A 62 -21.02 -10.38 -10.18
N TRP A 63 -22.00 -9.46 -10.19
CA TRP A 63 -21.93 -8.18 -10.91
C TRP A 63 -20.66 -7.38 -10.60
N ARG A 64 -20.12 -7.47 -9.39
CA ARG A 64 -18.85 -6.82 -9.00
C ARG A 64 -17.66 -7.24 -9.85
N ASN A 65 -17.70 -8.41 -10.48
CA ASN A 65 -16.65 -8.91 -11.36
C ASN A 65 -16.75 -8.30 -12.77
N TYR A 66 -17.96 -7.99 -13.23
CA TYR A 66 -18.20 -7.37 -14.55
C TYR A 66 -18.21 -5.84 -14.50
N ALA A 67 -18.60 -5.25 -13.36
CA ALA A 67 -18.76 -3.82 -13.18
C ALA A 67 -17.49 -2.99 -13.52
N PRO A 68 -16.25 -3.42 -13.22
CA PRO A 68 -15.07 -2.67 -13.61
C PRO A 68 -14.97 -2.44 -15.11
N PHE A 69 -15.24 -3.46 -15.92
CA PHE A 69 -15.22 -3.36 -17.38
C PHE A 69 -16.36 -2.46 -17.90
N LEU A 70 -17.60 -2.72 -17.47
CA LEU A 70 -18.77 -1.96 -17.91
C LEU A 70 -18.68 -0.47 -17.57
N LYS A 71 -18.17 -0.14 -16.37
CA LYS A 71 -17.85 1.25 -15.99
C LYS A 71 -16.67 1.81 -16.76
N GLY A 72 -15.67 0.97 -17.03
CA GLY A 72 -14.47 1.33 -17.76
C GLY A 72 -14.75 1.80 -19.18
N ILE A 73 -15.64 1.10 -19.90
CA ILE A 73 -16.08 1.50 -21.26
C ILE A 73 -17.19 2.57 -21.24
N GLY A 74 -17.77 2.85 -20.07
CA GLY A 74 -18.73 3.93 -19.86
C GLY A 74 -20.20 3.58 -20.12
N VAL A 75 -20.56 2.30 -20.31
CA VAL A 75 -21.96 1.87 -20.53
C VAL A 75 -22.75 1.71 -19.22
N ALA A 76 -22.06 1.68 -18.08
CA ALA A 76 -22.66 1.62 -16.76
C ALA A 76 -21.94 2.57 -15.78
N ALA A 77 -22.64 3.02 -14.75
CA ALA A 77 -22.13 3.85 -13.68
C ALA A 77 -22.56 3.30 -12.33
N ASN A 78 -21.82 3.62 -11.27
CA ASN A 78 -22.26 3.34 -9.91
C ASN A 78 -23.04 4.54 -9.38
N LYS A 79 -24.30 4.32 -9.00
CA LYS A 79 -25.15 5.29 -8.32
C LYS A 79 -25.62 4.70 -6.99
N ALA A 80 -25.15 5.30 -5.89
CA ALA A 80 -25.52 4.89 -4.53
C ALA A 80 -25.31 3.39 -4.20
N GLY A 81 -24.26 2.77 -4.75
CA GLY A 81 -23.94 1.36 -4.52
C GLY A 81 -24.63 0.39 -5.48
N LEU A 82 -25.48 0.90 -6.38
CA LEU A 82 -26.12 0.13 -7.44
C LEU A 82 -25.49 0.45 -8.80
N LEU A 83 -25.38 -0.57 -9.65
CA LEU A 83 -24.96 -0.42 -11.02
C LEU A 83 -26.16 0.02 -11.87
N THR A 84 -26.04 1.17 -12.53
CA THR A 84 -27.10 1.77 -13.37
C THR A 84 -26.57 2.04 -14.77
N ILE A 85 -27.46 2.04 -15.75
CA ILE A 85 -27.11 2.28 -17.15
C ILE A 85 -26.76 3.77 -17.37
N THR A 86 -25.87 4.05 -18.32
CA THR A 86 -25.55 5.41 -18.79
C THR A 86 -26.19 5.67 -20.14
N ASP A 87 -26.15 6.92 -20.63
CA ASP A 87 -26.63 7.26 -21.97
C ASP A 87 -25.91 6.46 -23.07
N ALA A 88 -24.62 6.16 -22.89
CA ALA A 88 -23.87 5.30 -23.80
C ALA A 88 -24.38 3.86 -23.75
N GLY A 89 -24.74 3.35 -22.56
CA GLY A 89 -25.36 2.04 -22.43
C GLY A 89 -26.75 1.98 -23.07
N VAL A 90 -27.57 3.02 -22.91
CA VAL A 90 -28.89 3.11 -23.54
C VAL A 90 -28.77 3.08 -25.06
N LYS A 91 -27.88 3.90 -25.64
CA LYS A 91 -27.60 3.90 -27.09
C LYS A 91 -27.13 2.53 -27.59
N PHE A 92 -26.31 1.83 -26.81
CA PHE A 92 -25.86 0.49 -27.17
C PHE A 92 -27.02 -0.51 -27.24
N ILE A 93 -28.01 -0.44 -26.35
CA ILE A 93 -29.17 -1.35 -26.37
C ILE A 93 -30.10 -1.04 -27.55
N GLU A 94 -30.30 0.23 -27.86
CA GLU A 94 -31.15 0.65 -28.99
C GLU A 94 -30.62 0.13 -30.33
N SER A 95 -29.29 0.05 -30.46
CA SER A 95 -28.64 -0.50 -31.65
C SER A 95 -27.37 -1.29 -31.28
N PRO A 96 -27.50 -2.56 -30.86
CA PRO A 96 -26.37 -3.37 -30.44
C PRO A 96 -25.42 -3.63 -31.60
N ASN A 97 -24.25 -3.00 -31.55
CA ASN A 97 -23.25 -3.07 -32.60
C ASN A 97 -21.86 -3.28 -32.00
N LYS A 98 -21.12 -4.26 -32.55
CA LYS A 98 -19.70 -4.50 -32.19
C LYS A 98 -18.85 -3.26 -32.40
N ARG A 99 -19.09 -2.53 -33.49
CA ARG A 99 -18.34 -1.30 -33.78
C ARG A 99 -18.51 -0.24 -32.69
N TYR A 100 -19.71 -0.11 -32.13
CA TYR A 100 -19.98 0.84 -31.05
C TYR A 100 -19.15 0.56 -29.79
N ILE A 101 -19.00 -0.71 -29.39
CA ILE A 101 -18.12 -1.08 -28.27
C ILE A 101 -16.64 -0.81 -28.61
N ALA A 102 -16.24 -1.02 -29.87
CA ALA A 102 -14.88 -0.71 -30.32
C ALA A 102 -14.59 0.80 -30.23
N ASP A 103 -15.56 1.65 -30.64
CA ASP A 103 -15.46 3.10 -30.53
C ASP A 103 -15.32 3.55 -29.07
N LEU A 104 -16.11 2.96 -28.15
CA LEU A 104 -16.00 3.23 -26.72
C LEU A 104 -14.64 2.80 -26.15
N LEU A 105 -14.12 1.64 -26.54
CA LEU A 105 -12.80 1.19 -26.11
C LEU A 105 -11.69 2.11 -26.65
N HIS A 106 -11.77 2.51 -27.91
CA HIS A 106 -10.84 3.46 -28.51
C HIS A 106 -10.88 4.83 -27.80
N ASP A 107 -12.08 5.32 -27.44
CA ASP A 107 -12.26 6.58 -26.72
C ASP A 107 -11.67 6.53 -25.29
N LYS A 108 -11.70 5.37 -24.64
CA LYS A 108 -11.32 5.24 -23.22
C LYS A 108 -9.90 4.79 -22.98
N TYR A 109 -9.26 4.09 -23.94
CA TYR A 109 -7.98 3.43 -23.70
C TYR A 109 -6.92 3.78 -24.75
N ARG A 110 -5.71 4.04 -24.26
CA ARG A 110 -4.53 4.34 -25.09
C ARG A 110 -4.13 3.13 -25.91
N ILE A 111 -3.61 3.40 -27.11
CA ILE A 111 -3.00 2.38 -27.97
C ILE A 111 -4.01 1.29 -28.33
N PHE A 112 -5.30 1.64 -28.49
CA PHE A 112 -6.32 0.68 -28.90
C PHE A 112 -6.55 0.75 -30.41
N GLY A 113 -6.73 1.96 -30.94
CA GLY A 113 -6.86 2.17 -32.39
C GLY A 113 -5.52 2.12 -33.11
N GLU A 114 -4.46 2.50 -32.42
CA GLU A 114 -3.10 2.56 -32.93
C GLU A 114 -2.59 1.18 -33.37
N ILE A 115 -3.09 0.09 -32.76
CA ILE A 115 -2.80 -1.28 -33.22
C ILE A 115 -3.33 -1.51 -34.64
N LEU A 116 -4.51 -0.99 -34.98
CA LEU A 116 -5.05 -1.14 -36.33
C LEU A 116 -4.15 -0.45 -37.36
N TYR A 117 -3.60 0.71 -36.99
CA TYR A 117 -2.65 1.43 -37.82
C TYR A 117 -1.37 0.62 -38.09
N LEU A 118 -0.81 -0.03 -37.07
CA LEU A 118 0.36 -0.92 -37.25
C LEU A 118 0.09 -2.09 -38.21
N LEU A 119 -1.14 -2.62 -38.17
CA LEU A 119 -1.61 -3.72 -39.01
C LEU A 119 -1.99 -3.29 -40.44
N GLN A 120 -2.00 -1.99 -40.74
CA GLN A 120 -2.33 -1.48 -42.06
C GLN A 120 -1.29 -1.86 -43.12
N SER A 121 -0.02 -1.97 -42.71
CA SER A 121 1.09 -2.32 -43.59
C SER A 121 1.06 -3.79 -44.01
N GLU A 122 0.90 -4.69 -43.04
CA GLU A 122 0.88 -6.14 -43.24
C GLU A 122 0.34 -6.84 -41.97
N PRO A 123 -0.08 -8.11 -42.08
CA PRO A 123 -0.43 -8.90 -40.90
C PRO A 123 0.77 -9.22 -40.00
N LYS A 124 0.59 -9.07 -38.68
CA LYS A 124 1.65 -9.19 -37.66
C LYS A 124 1.26 -10.15 -36.53
N THR A 125 2.26 -10.74 -35.86
CA THR A 125 2.03 -11.52 -34.64
C THR A 125 1.81 -10.60 -33.44
N ILE A 126 1.31 -11.13 -32.31
CA ILE A 126 1.16 -10.33 -31.08
C ILE A 126 2.53 -9.82 -30.58
N GLU A 127 3.57 -10.64 -30.73
CA GLU A 127 4.95 -10.29 -30.38
C GLU A 127 5.47 -9.14 -31.25
N ASP A 128 5.24 -9.19 -32.57
CA ASP A 128 5.64 -8.11 -33.48
C ASP A 128 4.90 -6.80 -33.14
N ILE A 129 3.60 -6.89 -32.82
CA ILE A 129 2.80 -5.71 -32.43
C ILE A 129 3.34 -5.11 -31.13
N ASP A 130 3.62 -5.95 -30.13
CA ASP A 130 4.15 -5.53 -28.83
C ASP A 130 5.52 -4.84 -28.98
N GLU A 131 6.42 -5.43 -29.77
CA GLU A 131 7.75 -4.86 -30.03
C GLU A 131 7.64 -3.48 -30.70
N LEU A 132 6.77 -3.34 -31.71
CA LEU A 132 6.52 -2.06 -32.38
C LEU A 132 5.95 -1.02 -31.41
N LEU A 133 4.96 -1.39 -30.60
CA LEU A 133 4.36 -0.48 -29.62
C LEU A 133 5.35 -0.04 -28.55
N CYS A 134 6.10 -0.97 -27.97
CA CYS A 134 7.09 -0.67 -26.94
C CYS A 134 8.20 0.23 -27.49
N ARG A 135 8.62 0.00 -28.74
CA ARG A 135 9.62 0.83 -29.42
C ARG A 135 9.09 2.22 -29.78
N GLU A 136 7.91 2.30 -30.38
CA GLU A 136 7.37 3.58 -30.89
C GLU A 136 6.83 4.47 -29.76
N TYR A 137 6.26 3.90 -28.70
CA TYR A 137 5.68 4.67 -27.59
C TYR A 137 6.51 4.60 -26.31
N SER A 138 7.78 4.19 -26.38
CA SER A 138 8.71 4.06 -25.23
C SER A 138 8.08 3.37 -24.01
N LEU A 139 7.45 2.21 -24.22
CA LEU A 139 6.74 1.47 -23.16
C LEU A 139 7.65 0.46 -22.47
N ASP A 140 7.44 0.24 -21.17
CA ASP A 140 8.21 -0.66 -20.30
C ASP A 140 7.42 -1.92 -19.89
N TRP A 141 6.50 -2.40 -20.74
CA TRP A 141 5.64 -3.53 -20.41
C TRP A 141 6.43 -4.82 -20.13
N ALA A 142 6.30 -5.33 -18.91
CA ALA A 142 7.01 -6.54 -18.46
C ALA A 142 6.59 -7.83 -19.20
N ASN A 143 5.44 -7.84 -19.88
CA ASN A 143 4.95 -8.97 -20.66
C ASN A 143 3.87 -8.54 -21.68
N LEU A 144 3.53 -9.47 -22.58
CA LEU A 144 2.58 -9.28 -23.70
C LEU A 144 1.11 -9.09 -23.27
N SER A 145 0.77 -9.07 -21.97
CA SER A 145 -0.63 -9.05 -21.53
C SER A 145 -1.36 -7.78 -21.97
N ASN A 146 -0.69 -6.63 -22.04
CA ASN A 146 -1.31 -5.37 -22.44
C ASN A 146 -1.66 -5.34 -23.93
N THR A 147 -0.74 -5.82 -24.76
CA THR A 147 -0.95 -5.98 -26.21
C THR A 147 -2.04 -7.01 -26.46
N ARG A 148 -1.92 -8.20 -25.83
CA ARG A 148 -2.87 -9.30 -26.01
C ARG A 148 -4.30 -8.90 -25.67
N ARG A 149 -4.51 -8.16 -24.57
CA ARG A 149 -5.85 -7.73 -24.16
C ARG A 149 -6.51 -6.81 -25.20
N ARG A 150 -5.74 -5.93 -25.84
CA ARG A 150 -6.24 -5.05 -26.89
C ARG A 150 -6.53 -5.82 -28.16
N THR A 151 -5.61 -6.67 -28.60
CA THR A 151 -5.79 -7.49 -29.80
C THR A 151 -6.96 -8.47 -29.66
N ASP A 152 -7.14 -9.08 -28.49
CA ASP A 152 -8.28 -9.98 -28.23
C ASP A 152 -9.62 -9.22 -28.36
N TRP A 153 -9.72 -8.00 -27.84
CA TRP A 153 -10.92 -7.18 -28.01
C TRP A 153 -11.14 -6.74 -29.45
N LEU A 154 -10.09 -6.29 -30.14
CA LEU A 154 -10.18 -5.92 -31.56
C LEU A 154 -10.64 -7.11 -32.42
N GLU A 155 -10.19 -8.33 -32.10
CA GLU A 155 -10.61 -9.55 -32.77
C GLU A 155 -12.09 -9.89 -32.48
N VAL A 156 -12.49 -9.88 -31.20
CA VAL A 156 -13.88 -10.14 -30.79
C VAL A 156 -14.87 -9.18 -31.46
N LEU A 157 -14.46 -7.91 -31.58
CA LEU A 157 -15.26 -6.85 -32.18
C LEU A 157 -15.17 -6.81 -33.71
N GLY A 158 -14.36 -7.69 -34.32
CA GLY A 158 -14.27 -7.86 -35.77
C GLY A 158 -13.47 -6.77 -36.48
N MET A 159 -12.59 -6.04 -35.76
CA MET A 159 -11.67 -5.06 -36.36
C MET A 159 -10.43 -5.73 -36.97
N ILE A 160 -10.04 -6.88 -36.43
CA ILE A 160 -8.94 -7.71 -36.92
C ILE A 160 -9.37 -9.18 -37.03
N GLU A 161 -8.67 -9.94 -37.86
CA GLU A 161 -8.92 -11.38 -38.04
C GLU A 161 -7.60 -12.17 -38.14
N ALA A 162 -7.63 -13.43 -37.73
CA ALA A 162 -6.48 -14.32 -37.87
C ALA A 162 -6.30 -14.74 -39.33
N VAL A 163 -5.10 -14.50 -39.89
CA VAL A 163 -4.77 -14.80 -41.29
C VAL A 163 -3.80 -15.99 -41.46
N GLY A 164 -3.54 -16.73 -40.37
CA GLY A 164 -2.61 -17.86 -40.34
C GLY A 164 -1.24 -17.52 -39.71
N ASN A 165 -0.45 -18.54 -39.39
CA ASN A 165 0.88 -18.39 -38.75
C ASN A 165 0.91 -17.51 -37.49
N ARG A 166 -0.19 -17.52 -36.72
CA ARG A 166 -0.39 -16.64 -35.54
C ARG A 166 -0.26 -15.15 -35.88
N LYS A 167 -0.64 -14.75 -37.10
CA LYS A 167 -0.71 -13.35 -37.52
C LYS A 167 -2.15 -12.87 -37.58
N TRP A 168 -2.35 -11.60 -37.25
CA TRP A 168 -3.62 -10.90 -37.36
C TRP A 168 -3.52 -9.82 -38.44
N GLY A 169 -4.57 -9.71 -39.26
CA GLY A 169 -4.71 -8.68 -40.29
C GLY A 169 -5.97 -7.84 -40.08
N LEU A 170 -6.06 -6.69 -40.76
CA LEU A 170 -7.23 -5.81 -40.71
C LEU A 170 -8.42 -6.38 -41.49
N THR A 171 -9.60 -6.31 -40.88
CA THR A 171 -10.86 -6.49 -41.60
C THR A 171 -11.26 -5.19 -42.33
N ASP A 172 -12.28 -5.24 -43.19
CA ASP A 172 -12.82 -4.02 -43.81
C ASP A 172 -13.41 -3.05 -42.79
N GLU A 173 -13.90 -3.55 -41.66
CA GLU A 173 -14.42 -2.70 -40.58
C GLU A 173 -13.28 -2.04 -39.80
N GLY A 174 -12.17 -2.76 -39.55
CA GLY A 174 -10.96 -2.17 -38.98
C GLY A 174 -10.35 -1.07 -39.86
N LYS A 175 -10.40 -1.23 -41.19
CA LYS A 175 -9.96 -0.17 -42.13
C LYS A 175 -10.81 1.09 -42.04
N LYS A 176 -12.14 0.95 -41.89
CA LYS A 176 -13.03 2.10 -41.66
C LYS A 176 -12.73 2.73 -40.31
N ALA A 177 -12.50 1.93 -39.28
CA ALA A 177 -12.16 2.44 -37.94
C ALA A 177 -10.95 3.35 -37.93
N ILE A 178 -9.89 3.00 -38.66
CA ILE A 178 -8.71 3.85 -38.82
C ILE A 178 -9.06 5.22 -39.44
N GLN A 179 -10.04 5.28 -40.34
CA GLN A 179 -10.45 6.54 -40.98
C GLN A 179 -11.30 7.42 -40.05
N ASP A 180 -12.08 6.79 -39.17
CA ASP A 180 -13.00 7.50 -38.27
C ASP A 180 -12.34 7.89 -36.94
N TRP A 181 -11.35 7.11 -36.48
CA TRP A 181 -10.78 7.25 -35.15
C TRP A 181 -9.69 8.32 -35.07
N PRO A 182 -9.72 9.18 -34.04
CA PRO A 182 -8.62 10.08 -33.71
C PRO A 182 -7.42 9.26 -33.19
N LEU A 183 -6.51 8.89 -34.09
CA LEU A 183 -5.29 8.17 -33.76
C LEU A 183 -4.21 9.12 -33.22
N VAL A 184 -3.47 8.64 -32.23
CA VAL A 184 -2.34 9.36 -31.65
C VAL A 184 -1.05 8.79 -32.21
N SER A 185 -0.15 9.64 -32.72
CA SER A 185 1.19 9.20 -33.18
C SER A 185 2.16 9.04 -32.00
N SER A 186 3.25 8.30 -32.24
CA SER A 186 4.38 8.16 -31.30
C SER A 186 5.04 9.50 -30.93
N ASP A 187 4.84 10.55 -31.72
CA ASP A 187 5.43 11.87 -31.48
C ASP A 187 4.91 12.53 -30.19
N VAL A 188 3.80 12.03 -29.62
CA VAL A 188 3.36 12.44 -28.28
C VAL A 188 4.28 11.94 -27.16
N VAL A 189 5.11 10.94 -27.45
CA VAL A 189 6.03 10.28 -26.51
C VAL A 189 7.48 10.76 -26.69
N ASP A 190 7.77 11.60 -27.69
CA ASP A 190 9.14 12.01 -27.99
C ASP A 190 9.80 12.69 -26.79
N HIS A 191 10.78 11.99 -26.23
CA HIS A 191 11.48 12.30 -25.00
C HIS A 191 12.65 13.23 -25.29
N THR A 192 12.55 14.48 -24.83
CA THR A 192 13.69 15.24 -24.28
C THR A 192 13.16 16.20 -23.22
N GLU A 193 13.61 16.00 -21.98
CA GLU A 193 13.97 17.17 -21.18
C GLU A 193 14.99 17.94 -22.01
N GLU A 194 14.51 19.01 -22.65
CA GLU A 194 15.20 20.09 -23.36
C GLU A 194 14.43 20.46 -24.64
N ASN A 195 13.24 21.01 -24.44
CA ASN A 195 12.94 22.24 -25.16
C ASN A 195 12.40 23.24 -24.14
N ASN A 196 13.35 23.98 -23.57
CA ASN A 196 13.21 25.40 -23.26
C ASN A 196 13.00 26.20 -24.58
N GLN A 197 12.19 25.69 -25.51
CA GLN A 197 11.47 26.57 -26.43
C GLN A 197 10.49 27.29 -25.54
N ASP A 198 10.50 28.62 -25.58
CA ASP A 198 9.63 29.49 -24.79
C ASP A 198 8.19 28.94 -24.77
N ILE A 199 7.85 28.12 -23.76
CA ILE A 199 6.48 27.72 -23.50
C ILE A 199 5.83 29.02 -23.04
N GLN A 200 5.24 29.73 -23.98
CA GLN A 200 4.57 30.99 -23.71
C GLN A 200 3.30 30.68 -22.92
N ILE A 201 3.38 30.92 -21.62
CA ILE A 201 2.24 30.91 -20.74
C ILE A 201 1.32 32.04 -21.17
N THR A 202 0.07 31.72 -21.52
CA THR A 202 -0.95 32.71 -21.86
C THR A 202 -1.01 33.74 -20.73
N PRO A 203 -0.88 35.05 -21.02
CA PRO A 203 -0.92 36.08 -20.00
C PRO A 203 -2.25 36.02 -19.23
N ALA A 204 -2.20 36.32 -17.94
CA ALA A 204 -3.41 36.38 -17.13
C ALA A 204 -4.29 37.56 -17.57
N PRO A 205 -5.62 37.43 -17.57
CA PRO A 205 -6.53 38.57 -17.62
C PRO A 205 -6.23 39.59 -16.52
N THR A 206 -6.53 40.86 -16.77
CA THR A 206 -6.22 42.00 -15.88
C THR A 206 -6.67 41.74 -14.44
N GLU A 207 -7.88 41.23 -14.25
CA GLU A 207 -8.48 40.95 -12.94
C GLU A 207 -7.69 39.90 -12.14
N ILE A 208 -7.10 38.92 -12.83
CA ILE A 208 -6.30 37.83 -12.25
C ILE A 208 -4.87 38.32 -12.02
N GLU A 209 -4.32 39.10 -12.96
CA GLU A 209 -3.00 39.73 -12.82
C GLU A 209 -2.94 40.62 -11.57
N GLU A 210 -3.99 41.40 -11.28
CA GLU A 210 -4.10 42.20 -10.06
C GLU A 210 -4.05 41.36 -8.78
N LEU A 211 -4.64 40.16 -8.77
CA LEU A 211 -4.56 39.23 -7.62
C LEU A 211 -3.12 38.75 -7.40
N LEU A 212 -2.43 38.36 -8.46
CA LEU A 212 -1.04 37.90 -8.39
C LEU A 212 -0.10 39.05 -7.99
N LYS A 213 -0.31 40.25 -8.53
CA LYS A 213 0.46 41.45 -8.19
C LYS A 213 0.36 41.79 -6.71
N LYS A 214 -0.81 41.64 -6.07
CA LYS A 214 -0.96 41.83 -4.62
C LYS A 214 -0.05 40.91 -3.80
N LEU A 215 0.17 39.67 -4.26
CA LEU A 215 1.10 38.75 -3.60
C LEU A 215 2.56 39.19 -3.76
N VAL A 216 2.94 39.66 -4.96
CA VAL A 216 4.27 40.21 -5.23
C VAL A 216 4.55 41.45 -4.39
N ASP A 217 3.61 42.41 -4.38
CA ASP A 217 3.75 43.69 -3.69
C ASP A 217 3.72 43.53 -2.15
N ASN A 218 3.10 42.46 -1.64
CA ASN A 218 3.01 42.20 -0.21
C ASN A 218 3.23 40.71 0.12
N PRO A 219 4.50 40.26 0.26
CA PRO A 219 4.83 38.86 0.51
C PRO A 219 4.19 38.26 1.78
N ALA A 220 3.82 39.07 2.77
CA ALA A 220 3.13 38.59 3.97
C ALA A 220 1.73 38.01 3.66
N LEU A 221 1.12 38.37 2.52
CA LEU A 221 -0.16 37.82 2.09
C LEU A 221 -0.08 36.34 1.70
N HIS A 222 1.09 35.80 1.36
CA HIS A 222 1.24 34.35 1.13
C HIS A 222 0.80 33.52 2.34
N LYS A 223 1.07 34.01 3.57
CA LYS A 223 0.62 33.38 4.83
C LYS A 223 -0.87 33.58 5.09
N LYS A 224 -1.55 34.51 4.43
CA LYS A 224 -3.01 34.71 4.59
C LYS A 224 -3.85 33.87 3.64
N ARG A 225 -3.23 33.26 2.63
CA ARG A 225 -3.89 32.27 1.78
C ARG A 225 -4.46 31.14 2.62
N ASN A 226 -5.62 30.66 2.19
CA ASN A 226 -6.46 29.73 2.91
C ASN A 226 -6.00 28.26 2.75
N THR A 227 -6.50 27.39 3.62
CA THR A 227 -6.35 25.92 3.54
C THR A 227 -7.70 25.21 3.71
N TYR A 228 -8.79 25.81 3.23
CA TYR A 228 -10.12 25.19 3.27
C TYR A 228 -10.17 23.90 2.44
N ASN A 229 -11.02 22.97 2.86
CA ASN A 229 -11.30 21.75 2.11
C ASN A 229 -11.88 22.08 0.73
N ILE A 230 -11.49 21.30 -0.27
CA ILE A 230 -12.02 21.42 -1.64
C ILE A 230 -13.06 20.33 -1.81
N TRP A 231 -14.24 20.71 -2.28
CA TRP A 231 -15.29 19.78 -2.65
C TRP A 231 -15.92 20.26 -3.96
N ILE A 232 -15.86 19.44 -5.01
CA ILE A 232 -16.35 19.76 -6.35
C ILE A 232 -17.04 18.52 -6.93
N PRO A 233 -18.21 18.65 -7.59
CA PRO A 233 -18.88 17.54 -8.25
C PRO A 233 -17.95 16.84 -9.26
N SER A 234 -18.01 15.52 -9.33
CA SER A 234 -17.20 14.68 -10.23
C SER A 234 -18.10 13.77 -11.08
N PRO A 235 -17.67 13.33 -12.28
CA PRO A 235 -16.39 13.59 -12.96
C PRO A 235 -16.31 14.99 -13.61
N ASN A 236 -15.13 15.40 -14.11
CA ASN A 236 -14.87 16.70 -14.78
C ASN A 236 -14.99 17.92 -13.84
N ARG A 237 -14.11 18.00 -12.86
CA ARG A 237 -14.23 18.95 -11.75
C ARG A 237 -14.06 20.40 -12.22
N ILE A 238 -13.12 20.67 -13.13
CA ILE A 238 -12.84 22.04 -13.58
C ILE A 238 -14.05 22.59 -14.35
N GLU A 239 -14.62 21.79 -15.25
CA GLU A 239 -15.79 22.19 -16.03
C GLU A 239 -17.02 22.38 -15.13
N ASN A 240 -17.30 21.43 -14.22
CA ASN A 240 -18.43 21.55 -13.30
C ASN A 240 -18.30 22.80 -12.42
N LEU A 241 -17.08 23.12 -11.98
CA LEU A 241 -16.81 24.34 -11.23
C LEU A 241 -17.09 25.60 -12.07
N ARG A 242 -16.71 25.59 -13.35
CA ARG A 242 -17.00 26.68 -14.29
C ARG A 242 -18.51 26.88 -14.45
N THR A 243 -19.29 25.81 -14.62
CA THR A 243 -20.75 25.88 -14.71
C THR A 243 -21.37 26.55 -13.47
N ILE A 244 -20.90 26.19 -12.27
CA ILE A 244 -21.38 26.77 -11.00
C ILE A 244 -21.06 28.27 -10.93
N VAL A 245 -19.80 28.65 -11.23
CA VAL A 245 -19.36 30.04 -11.23
C VAL A 245 -20.09 30.85 -12.31
N GLN A 246 -20.35 30.25 -13.47
CA GLN A 246 -21.05 30.94 -14.55
C GLN A 246 -22.52 31.20 -14.20
N TYR A 247 -23.19 30.26 -13.52
CA TYR A 247 -24.55 30.48 -13.01
C TYR A 247 -24.60 31.64 -12.00
N ALA A 248 -23.57 31.78 -11.16
CA ALA A 248 -23.43 32.88 -10.22
C ALA A 248 -22.85 34.17 -10.85
N SER A 249 -22.74 34.29 -12.19
CA SER A 249 -22.22 35.51 -12.83
C SER A 249 -23.06 36.75 -12.52
N GLU A 250 -24.36 36.56 -12.32
CA GLU A 250 -25.27 37.57 -11.80
C GLU A 250 -25.62 37.29 -10.33
N LYS A 251 -26.24 38.26 -9.66
CA LYS A 251 -26.60 38.12 -8.25
C LYS A 251 -27.60 36.97 -8.08
N VAL A 252 -27.23 35.97 -7.31
CA VAL A 252 -28.04 34.77 -7.04
C VAL A 252 -28.24 34.61 -5.54
N THR A 253 -29.44 34.21 -5.12
CA THR A 253 -29.67 33.92 -3.69
C THR A 253 -29.04 32.58 -3.31
N ARG A 254 -28.78 32.35 -2.01
CA ARG A 254 -28.31 31.04 -1.52
C ARG A 254 -29.26 29.92 -1.95
N SER A 255 -30.57 30.15 -1.87
CA SER A 255 -31.58 29.14 -2.19
C SER A 255 -31.52 28.77 -3.67
N ASP A 256 -31.49 29.77 -4.56
CA ASP A 256 -31.49 29.53 -6.01
C ASP A 256 -30.17 28.88 -6.45
N LEU A 257 -29.04 29.31 -5.89
CA LEU A 257 -27.74 28.68 -6.16
C LEU A 257 -27.72 27.23 -5.69
N PHE A 258 -28.29 26.94 -4.52
CA PHE A 258 -28.36 25.58 -3.99
C PHE A 258 -29.25 24.71 -4.87
N GLU A 259 -30.45 25.17 -5.18
CA GLU A 259 -31.40 24.46 -6.04
C GLU A 259 -30.80 24.16 -7.42
N PHE A 260 -30.10 25.13 -8.03
CA PHE A 260 -29.39 24.91 -9.28
C PHE A 260 -28.35 23.78 -9.18
N ILE A 261 -27.46 23.85 -8.19
CA ILE A 261 -26.38 22.85 -8.03
C ILE A 261 -26.95 21.47 -7.68
N GLU A 262 -27.98 21.43 -6.81
CA GLU A 262 -28.67 20.19 -6.44
C GLU A 262 -29.29 19.52 -7.67
N ASN A 263 -29.97 20.29 -8.53
CA ASN A 263 -30.63 19.77 -9.71
C ASN A 263 -29.64 19.39 -10.82
N GLU A 264 -28.69 20.27 -11.14
CA GLU A 264 -27.72 20.07 -12.22
C GLU A 264 -26.81 18.86 -11.96
N PHE A 265 -26.34 18.72 -10.71
CA PHE A 265 -25.38 17.67 -10.34
C PHE A 265 -26.00 16.53 -9.51
N GLN A 266 -27.31 16.53 -9.30
CA GLN A 266 -28.06 15.52 -8.51
C GLN A 266 -27.48 15.33 -7.10
N LEU A 267 -27.21 16.45 -6.41
CA LEU A 267 -26.58 16.48 -5.09
C LEU A 267 -27.59 16.71 -3.97
N LYS A 268 -27.25 16.21 -2.78
CA LYS A 268 -27.99 16.57 -1.56
C LYS A 268 -27.58 17.98 -1.11
N THR A 269 -28.50 18.70 -0.49
CA THR A 269 -28.27 20.04 0.10
C THR A 269 -27.02 20.10 0.97
N SER A 270 -26.77 19.08 1.81
CA SER A 270 -25.59 19.01 2.67
C SER A 270 -24.27 19.00 1.89
N SER A 271 -24.26 18.40 0.68
CA SER A 271 -23.08 18.34 -0.18
C SER A 271 -22.84 19.66 -0.93
N VAL A 272 -23.91 20.39 -1.26
CA VAL A 272 -23.79 21.74 -1.81
C VAL A 272 -23.33 22.71 -0.72
N GLU A 273 -23.85 22.55 0.49
CA GLU A 273 -23.45 23.35 1.64
C GLU A 273 -21.95 23.21 1.97
N SER A 274 -21.40 22.00 1.92
CA SER A 274 -19.97 21.77 2.15
C SER A 274 -19.05 22.39 1.08
N MET A 275 -19.59 22.74 -0.10
CA MET A 275 -18.84 23.40 -1.18
C MET A 275 -18.68 24.91 -0.95
N MET A 276 -19.60 25.54 -0.21
CA MET A 276 -19.64 27.00 -0.06
C MET A 276 -18.37 27.62 0.57
N PRO A 277 -17.74 27.03 1.61
CA PRO A 277 -16.49 27.56 2.14
C PRO A 277 -15.38 27.62 1.09
N PHE A 278 -15.28 26.60 0.22
CA PHE A 278 -14.32 26.55 -0.88
C PHE A 278 -14.59 27.66 -1.92
N LEU A 279 -15.82 27.76 -2.44
CA LEU A 279 -16.15 28.75 -3.47
C LEU A 279 -15.85 30.19 -3.02
N LYS A 280 -16.12 30.49 -1.75
CA LYS A 280 -15.84 31.81 -1.16
C LYS A 280 -14.35 32.00 -0.88
N ALA A 281 -13.72 31.05 -0.19
CA ALA A 281 -12.34 31.23 0.28
C ALA A 281 -11.32 31.21 -0.87
N ASP A 282 -11.62 30.51 -1.97
CA ASP A 282 -10.76 30.42 -3.16
C ASP A 282 -11.02 31.55 -4.16
N GLY A 283 -11.88 32.50 -3.81
CA GLY A 283 -12.11 33.71 -4.61
C GLY A 283 -12.95 33.47 -5.87
N LEU A 284 -13.79 32.44 -5.89
CA LEU A 284 -14.65 32.12 -7.04
C LEU A 284 -15.97 32.88 -6.96
N ILE A 285 -16.55 32.98 -5.76
CA ILE A 285 -17.75 33.79 -5.49
C ILE A 285 -17.53 34.70 -4.28
N GLU A 286 -18.29 35.79 -4.20
CA GLU A 286 -18.34 36.70 -3.06
C GLU A 286 -19.78 36.96 -2.62
N GLU A 287 -19.95 37.30 -1.34
CA GLU A 287 -21.25 37.60 -0.76
C GLU A 287 -21.47 39.12 -0.74
N VAL A 288 -22.40 39.60 -1.56
CA VAL A 288 -22.69 41.04 -1.77
C VAL A 288 -23.94 41.52 -1.05
N GLY A 289 -24.63 40.61 -0.35
CA GLY A 289 -25.78 40.85 0.49
C GLY A 289 -26.06 39.62 1.33
N LYS A 290 -26.90 39.72 2.36
CA LYS A 290 -27.22 38.59 3.24
C LYS A 290 -27.74 37.41 2.41
N SER A 291 -26.94 36.35 2.29
CA SER A 291 -27.26 35.18 1.48
C SER A 291 -27.48 35.48 -0.01
N ILE A 292 -26.79 36.48 -0.55
CA ILE A 292 -26.75 36.81 -1.98
C ILE A 292 -25.30 36.72 -2.44
N TYR A 293 -25.04 35.86 -3.41
CA TYR A 293 -23.73 35.59 -3.96
C TYR A 293 -23.61 36.09 -5.40
N VAL A 294 -22.40 36.41 -5.81
CA VAL A 294 -22.04 36.70 -7.20
C VAL A 294 -20.61 36.25 -7.44
N SER A 295 -20.29 35.84 -8.66
CA SER A 295 -18.93 35.48 -9.05
C SER A 295 -18.02 36.70 -8.99
N THR A 296 -16.80 36.50 -8.49
CA THR A 296 -15.80 37.57 -8.42
C THR A 296 -15.39 38.01 -9.83
N SER A 297 -14.85 39.22 -9.97
CA SER A 297 -14.38 39.71 -11.28
C SER A 297 -13.34 38.78 -11.92
N ALA A 298 -12.44 38.22 -11.12
CA ALA A 298 -11.44 37.25 -11.59
C ALA A 298 -12.07 35.94 -12.08
N ALA A 299 -13.08 35.43 -11.37
CA ALA A 299 -13.77 34.21 -11.74
C ALA A 299 -14.63 34.38 -13.02
N LYS A 300 -15.18 35.58 -13.22
CA LYS A 300 -15.86 35.95 -14.49
C LYS A 300 -14.88 35.98 -15.66
N ALA A 301 -13.74 36.63 -15.48
CA ALA A 301 -12.68 36.65 -16.50
C ALA A 301 -12.23 35.22 -16.86
N TRP A 302 -12.09 34.33 -15.89
CA TRP A 302 -11.82 32.91 -16.15
C TRP A 302 -12.94 32.23 -16.96
N CYS A 303 -14.21 32.48 -16.66
CA CYS A 303 -15.32 31.92 -17.44
C CYS A 303 -15.33 32.43 -18.89
N GLU A 304 -14.88 33.67 -19.13
CA GLU A 304 -14.77 34.25 -20.47
C GLU A 304 -13.61 33.67 -21.28
N THR A 305 -12.45 33.44 -20.66
CA THR A 305 -11.30 32.83 -21.35
C THR A 305 -11.46 31.32 -21.54
N GLY A 306 -12.13 30.66 -20.60
CA GLY A 306 -12.23 29.20 -20.53
C GLY A 306 -10.89 28.49 -20.26
N ASN A 307 -9.83 29.23 -19.89
CA ASN A 307 -8.49 28.69 -19.73
C ASN A 307 -8.27 28.16 -18.30
N ASP A 308 -7.89 26.89 -18.17
CA ASP A 308 -7.68 26.25 -16.86
C ASP A 308 -6.52 26.87 -16.07
N LEU A 309 -5.54 27.48 -16.74
CA LEU A 309 -4.45 28.22 -16.07
C LEU A 309 -4.98 29.40 -15.26
N ASP A 310 -6.06 30.04 -15.71
CA ASP A 310 -6.67 31.17 -15.02
C ASP A 310 -7.35 30.75 -13.71
N LEU A 311 -8.02 29.59 -13.70
CA LEU A 311 -8.51 28.97 -12.46
C LEU A 311 -7.36 28.73 -11.47
N LEU A 312 -6.27 28.12 -11.96
CA LEU A 312 -5.13 27.79 -11.10
C LEU A 312 -4.44 29.04 -10.55
N ARG A 313 -4.41 30.16 -11.28
CA ARG A 313 -3.93 31.46 -10.78
C ARG A 313 -4.83 32.01 -9.68
N ILE A 314 -6.14 31.97 -9.87
CA ILE A 314 -7.11 32.40 -8.85
C ILE A 314 -6.95 31.55 -7.58
N MET A 315 -6.87 30.23 -7.73
CA MET A 315 -6.61 29.32 -6.62
C MET A 315 -5.26 29.61 -5.96
N HIS A 316 -4.19 29.79 -6.72
CA HIS A 316 -2.86 30.11 -6.19
C HIS A 316 -2.85 31.44 -5.42
N ALA A 317 -3.60 32.44 -5.88
CA ALA A 317 -3.72 33.72 -5.19
C ALA A 317 -4.40 33.60 -3.81
N ASN A 318 -5.31 32.62 -3.66
CA ASN A 318 -6.18 32.50 -2.49
C ASN A 318 -5.88 31.30 -1.58
N LYS A 319 -5.25 30.24 -2.09
CA LYS A 319 -5.00 28.96 -1.41
C LYS A 319 -3.50 28.65 -1.35
N ARG A 320 -3.05 28.09 -0.23
CA ARG A 320 -1.66 27.68 -0.05
C ARG A 320 -1.37 26.39 -0.81
N PHE A 321 -0.10 26.22 -1.19
CA PHE A 321 0.43 24.99 -1.76
C PHE A 321 -0.23 24.58 -3.09
N VAL A 322 -0.48 25.56 -3.96
CA VAL A 322 -0.96 25.32 -5.34
C VAL A 322 0.21 25.37 -6.31
N GLY A 323 0.94 26.49 -6.34
CA GLY A 323 2.13 26.63 -7.19
C GLY A 323 3.33 25.88 -6.60
N GLU A 324 3.42 25.91 -5.27
CA GLU A 324 4.47 25.22 -4.51
C GLU A 324 4.36 23.69 -4.66
N MET A 325 3.17 23.15 -4.89
CA MET A 325 2.99 21.73 -5.19
C MET A 325 3.62 21.34 -6.53
N ILE A 326 3.57 22.23 -7.52
CA ILE A 326 4.20 22.01 -8.82
C ILE A 326 5.73 21.98 -8.66
N LEU A 327 6.28 22.83 -7.78
CA LEU A 327 7.71 22.80 -7.44
C LEU A 327 8.09 21.54 -6.65
N ALA A 328 7.26 21.11 -5.70
CA ALA A 328 7.48 19.88 -4.94
C ALA A 328 7.48 18.64 -5.84
N ALA A 329 6.70 18.67 -6.93
CA ALA A 329 6.66 17.63 -7.96
C ALA A 329 7.46 18.01 -9.22
N LYS A 330 8.48 18.87 -9.13
CA LYS A 330 9.26 19.30 -10.30
C LYS A 330 9.88 18.12 -11.07
N ASP A 331 10.34 17.13 -10.31
CA ASP A 331 10.89 15.87 -10.80
C ASP A 331 9.97 14.71 -10.36
N ASP A 332 10.24 13.51 -10.84
CA ASP A 332 9.42 12.34 -10.50
C ASP A 332 9.49 12.07 -8.99
N THR A 333 8.34 12.12 -8.31
CA THR A 333 8.23 11.97 -6.85
C THR A 333 6.96 11.21 -6.49
N THR A 334 6.94 10.61 -5.31
CA THR A 334 5.74 9.95 -4.79
C THR A 334 4.70 10.99 -4.33
N ARG A 335 3.42 10.65 -4.44
CA ARG A 335 2.34 11.48 -3.89
C ARG A 335 2.51 11.75 -2.39
N ASN A 336 3.01 10.76 -1.64
CA ASN A 336 3.20 10.87 -0.20
C ASN A 336 4.27 11.91 0.16
N GLU A 337 5.36 12.00 -0.61
CA GLU A 337 6.37 13.05 -0.44
C GLU A 337 5.78 14.44 -0.71
N VAL A 338 4.98 14.59 -1.77
CA VAL A 338 4.27 15.84 -2.05
C VAL A 338 3.27 16.20 -0.93
N TYR A 339 2.59 15.20 -0.35
CA TYR A 339 1.68 15.42 0.79
C TYR A 339 2.42 15.80 2.07
N ALA A 340 3.56 15.15 2.34
CA ALA A 340 4.43 15.51 3.45
C ALA A 340 4.95 16.94 3.30
N GLU A 341 5.33 17.35 2.09
CA GLU A 341 5.71 18.75 1.80
C GLU A 341 4.53 19.71 2.03
N GLY A 342 3.33 19.34 1.58
CA GLY A 342 2.11 20.14 1.79
C GLY A 342 1.79 20.40 3.27
N SER A 343 2.14 19.47 4.16
CA SER A 343 1.95 19.66 5.61
C SER A 343 2.66 20.89 6.16
N LYS A 344 3.83 21.24 5.60
CA LYS A 344 4.62 22.43 5.97
C LYS A 344 3.90 23.74 5.63
N TYR A 345 2.94 23.68 4.70
CA TYR A 345 2.11 24.82 4.29
C TYR A 345 0.75 24.84 5.02
N GLY A 346 0.49 23.88 5.92
CA GLY A 346 -0.78 23.73 6.64
C GLY A 346 -1.86 22.98 5.86
N MET A 347 -1.47 22.24 4.81
CA MET A 347 -2.37 21.36 4.06
C MET A 347 -2.40 19.97 4.68
N ASN A 348 -3.57 19.35 4.75
CA ASN A 348 -3.69 17.93 5.07
C ASN A 348 -3.67 17.10 3.78
N THR A 349 -3.55 15.78 3.91
CA THR A 349 -3.49 14.84 2.78
C THR A 349 -4.69 14.98 1.84
N GLU A 350 -5.90 15.14 2.37
CA GLU A 350 -7.10 15.27 1.55
C GLU A 350 -7.09 16.54 0.69
N LYS A 351 -6.77 17.70 1.29
CA LYS A 351 -6.66 18.99 0.58
C LYS A 351 -5.58 18.93 -0.50
N SER A 352 -4.42 18.37 -0.16
CA SER A 352 -3.32 18.20 -1.12
C SER A 352 -3.71 17.26 -2.26
N ARG A 353 -4.44 16.18 -1.98
CA ARG A 353 -4.97 15.27 -3.00
C ARG A 353 -5.94 15.96 -3.96
N TRP A 354 -6.81 16.85 -3.45
CA TRP A 354 -7.74 17.62 -4.28
C TRP A 354 -7.02 18.62 -5.19
N VAL A 355 -6.07 19.39 -4.65
CA VAL A 355 -5.26 20.32 -5.46
C VAL A 355 -4.50 19.56 -6.53
N MET A 356 -3.82 18.47 -6.16
CA MET A 356 -3.10 17.61 -7.10
C MET A 356 -4.02 17.08 -8.22
N GLY A 357 -5.23 16.65 -7.86
CA GLY A 357 -6.22 16.19 -8.83
C GLY A 357 -6.60 17.25 -9.87
N LEU A 358 -6.76 18.51 -9.45
CA LEU A 358 -7.04 19.63 -10.37
C LEU A 358 -5.82 19.97 -11.24
N LEU A 359 -4.61 19.91 -10.67
CA LEU A 359 -3.38 20.13 -11.44
C LEU A 359 -3.14 19.03 -12.50
N ILE A 360 -3.50 17.79 -12.20
CA ILE A 360 -3.47 16.68 -13.18
C ILE A 360 -4.54 16.90 -14.25
N GLU A 361 -5.77 17.26 -13.87
CA GLU A 361 -6.88 17.54 -14.80
C GLU A 361 -6.54 18.68 -15.77
N ALA A 362 -5.88 19.74 -15.28
CA ALA A 362 -5.40 20.87 -16.08
C ALA A 362 -4.10 20.59 -16.87
N GLY A 363 -3.53 19.37 -16.77
CA GLY A 363 -2.31 18.99 -17.49
C GLY A 363 -1.00 19.64 -17.00
N ILE A 364 -1.02 20.23 -15.81
CA ILE A 364 0.14 20.83 -15.13
C ILE A 364 1.04 19.76 -14.51
N LEU A 365 0.43 18.73 -13.93
CA LEU A 365 1.09 17.54 -13.43
C LEU A 365 0.69 16.32 -14.28
N GLU A 366 1.54 15.30 -14.29
CA GLU A 366 1.25 14.01 -14.92
C GLU A 366 1.57 12.85 -13.99
N GLU A 367 0.82 11.77 -14.13
CA GLU A 367 1.05 10.50 -13.44
C GLU A 367 2.04 9.67 -14.28
N THR A 368 3.29 9.58 -13.84
CA THR A 368 4.37 8.83 -14.50
C THR A 368 4.21 7.33 -14.28
N GLN A 369 3.86 6.93 -13.05
CA GLN A 369 3.60 5.56 -12.63
C GLN A 369 2.68 5.53 -11.39
N TYR A 370 2.29 4.34 -10.90
CA TYR A 370 1.37 4.22 -9.77
C TYR A 370 1.91 4.98 -8.54
N LEU A 371 1.09 5.89 -7.99
CA LEU A 371 1.42 6.79 -6.87
C LEU A 371 2.58 7.78 -7.10
N HIS A 372 3.09 7.93 -8.32
CA HIS A 372 4.08 8.95 -8.66
C HIS A 372 3.45 10.09 -9.47
N VAL A 373 4.07 11.26 -9.37
CA VAL A 373 3.64 12.47 -10.07
C VAL A 373 4.85 13.31 -10.44
N LYS A 374 4.79 13.94 -11.61
CA LYS A 374 5.82 14.86 -12.12
C LYS A 374 5.18 16.09 -12.76
N ALA A 375 5.84 17.24 -12.68
CA ALA A 375 5.44 18.46 -13.36
C ALA A 375 5.77 18.39 -14.85
N THR A 376 4.79 18.71 -15.68
CA THR A 376 4.96 18.78 -17.14
C THR A 376 5.79 20.01 -17.52
N GLY A 377 6.27 20.08 -18.78
CA GLY A 377 6.94 21.30 -19.28
C GLY A 377 6.08 22.56 -19.11
N LEU A 378 4.78 22.44 -19.38
CA LEU A 378 3.79 23.50 -19.11
C LEU A 378 3.72 23.85 -17.62
N GLY A 379 3.71 22.84 -16.74
CA GLY A 379 3.71 23.05 -15.31
C GLY A 379 4.95 23.79 -14.79
N LYS A 380 6.14 23.44 -15.29
CA LYS A 380 7.39 24.12 -14.95
C LYS A 380 7.37 25.59 -15.39
N ALA A 381 6.94 25.87 -16.62
CA ALA A 381 6.80 27.24 -17.12
C ALA A 381 5.72 28.04 -16.36
N PHE A 382 4.59 27.41 -16.06
CA PHE A 382 3.50 28.03 -15.29
C PHE A 382 3.94 28.37 -13.87
N ALA A 383 4.62 27.44 -13.18
CA ALA A 383 5.18 27.68 -11.85
C ALA A 383 6.16 28.86 -11.85
N ALA A 384 6.99 29.00 -12.89
CA ALA A 384 7.91 30.15 -13.02
C ALA A 384 7.19 31.50 -13.20
N SER A 385 5.92 31.50 -13.64
CA SER A 385 5.11 32.71 -13.80
C SER A 385 4.35 33.14 -12.52
N LEU A 386 4.34 32.30 -11.49
CA LEU A 386 3.59 32.55 -10.26
C LEU A 386 4.46 33.19 -9.16
N PRO A 387 3.91 34.09 -8.33
CA PRO A 387 4.59 34.56 -7.12
C PRO A 387 4.69 33.42 -6.10
N MET A 388 5.89 32.94 -5.80
CA MET A 388 6.08 31.82 -4.87
C MET A 388 6.26 32.26 -3.43
N MET A 389 5.81 31.44 -2.48
CA MET A 389 6.12 31.62 -1.06
C MET A 389 7.60 31.27 -0.79
N SER A 390 8.35 32.18 -0.17
CA SER A 390 9.76 31.93 0.17
C SER A 390 9.93 30.89 1.29
N ALA A 391 11.05 30.16 1.28
CA ALA A 391 11.36 29.11 2.26
C ALA A 391 11.36 29.61 3.72
N ASP A 392 11.78 30.85 3.96
CA ASP A 392 11.78 31.49 5.30
C ASP A 392 10.37 31.75 5.87
N ASN A 393 9.35 31.61 5.03
CA ASN A 393 7.95 31.87 5.39
C ASN A 393 7.15 30.59 5.66
N VAL A 394 7.73 29.41 5.50
CA VAL A 394 7.15 28.13 5.88
C VAL A 394 6.92 28.10 7.39
N LEU A 395 5.78 27.55 7.85
CA LEU A 395 5.44 27.55 9.27
C LEU A 395 6.55 26.86 10.08
N PRO A 396 7.04 27.45 11.20
CA PRO A 396 8.01 26.79 12.05
C PRO A 396 7.41 25.49 12.60
N GLU A 397 8.23 24.43 12.60
CA GLU A 397 7.91 23.15 13.23
C GLU A 397 7.41 23.40 14.66
N ASN A 398 6.24 22.84 14.99
CA ASN A 398 5.82 22.78 16.38
C ASN A 398 6.79 21.86 17.14
N PRO A 399 7.15 22.20 18.39
CA PRO A 399 8.27 21.59 19.08
C PRO A 399 7.99 20.12 19.36
N THR A 400 8.92 19.27 18.95
CA THR A 400 9.12 17.95 19.52
C THR A 400 9.17 18.06 21.04
N THR A 401 8.22 17.42 21.72
CA THR A 401 8.34 17.15 23.15
C THR A 401 9.56 16.27 23.38
N GLU A 402 10.64 16.91 23.84
CA GLU A 402 11.79 16.24 24.43
C GLU A 402 11.33 15.51 25.69
N ILE A 403 11.37 14.18 25.66
CA ILE A 403 11.35 13.36 26.87
C ILE A 403 12.79 13.32 27.36
N GLU A 404 13.08 14.11 28.40
CA GLU A 404 14.32 14.04 29.15
C GLU A 404 14.48 12.63 29.76
N ASN A 405 15.45 11.87 29.26
CA ASN A 405 15.92 10.66 29.91
C ASN A 405 16.85 11.07 31.06
N ASN A 406 16.31 11.13 32.28
CA ASN A 406 17.11 11.07 33.50
C ASN A 406 17.75 9.67 33.57
N VAL A 407 19.06 9.61 33.37
CA VAL A 407 19.88 8.43 33.62
C VAL A 407 20.09 8.32 35.12
N ASP A 408 19.32 7.44 35.76
CA ASP A 408 19.57 7.03 37.13
C ASP A 408 20.60 5.88 37.10
N ASN A 409 21.81 6.17 37.59
CA ASN A 409 22.92 5.23 37.68
C ASN A 409 22.67 4.24 38.82
N THR A 410 22.03 3.11 38.51
CA THR A 410 22.14 1.86 39.26
C THR A 410 22.54 0.74 38.29
N PRO A 411 23.44 -0.19 38.66
CA PRO A 411 23.83 -1.26 37.76
C PRO A 411 22.60 -2.10 37.44
N SER A 412 22.25 -2.18 36.16
CA SER A 412 20.98 -2.72 35.70
C SER A 412 21.06 -4.25 35.59
N LYS A 413 19.94 -4.96 35.83
CA LYS A 413 19.75 -6.40 35.49
C LYS A 413 20.10 -6.75 34.02
N ASN A 414 20.37 -5.76 33.16
CA ASN A 414 20.89 -5.95 31.80
C ASN A 414 22.40 -6.19 31.75
N ASP A 415 23.18 -5.58 32.65
CA ASP A 415 24.64 -5.72 32.66
C ASP A 415 25.07 -7.15 33.06
N GLU A 416 24.36 -7.78 34.00
CA GLU A 416 24.59 -9.16 34.41
C GLU A 416 24.28 -10.19 33.30
N LYS A 417 23.30 -9.90 32.42
CA LYS A 417 22.95 -10.80 31.30
C LYS A 417 24.00 -10.76 30.19
N ILE A 418 24.45 -9.56 29.83
CA ILE A 418 25.49 -9.36 28.82
C ILE A 418 26.78 -10.08 29.28
N GLN A 419 27.11 -9.99 30.56
CA GLN A 419 28.25 -10.71 31.14
C GLN A 419 28.12 -12.24 31.03
N LEU A 420 26.92 -12.81 31.21
CA LEU A 420 26.71 -14.25 31.07
C LEU A 420 26.87 -14.76 29.62
N PHE A 421 26.40 -14.00 28.63
CA PHE A 421 26.55 -14.37 27.21
C PHE A 421 28.02 -14.35 26.76
N ASP A 422 28.76 -13.33 27.19
CA ASP A 422 30.20 -13.24 26.95
C ASP A 422 30.95 -14.37 27.66
N ALA A 423 30.62 -14.65 28.92
CA ALA A 423 31.23 -15.73 29.69
C ALA A 423 31.00 -17.11 29.04
N LEU A 424 29.80 -17.40 28.55
CA LEU A 424 29.50 -18.65 27.84
C LEU A 424 30.33 -18.77 26.54
N SER A 425 30.38 -17.72 25.73
CA SER A 425 31.12 -17.70 24.45
C SER A 425 32.63 -17.85 24.66
N ASN A 426 33.17 -17.20 25.69
CA ASN A 426 34.59 -17.27 26.05
C ASN A 426 34.94 -18.67 26.59
N SER A 427 34.16 -19.17 27.55
CA SER A 427 34.39 -20.50 28.13
C SER A 427 34.17 -21.66 27.15
N ALA A 428 33.38 -21.47 26.08
CA ALA A 428 33.26 -22.43 24.98
C ALA A 428 34.58 -22.62 24.21
N ARG A 429 35.42 -21.57 24.12
CA ARG A 429 36.68 -21.57 23.36
C ARG A 429 37.93 -21.60 24.23
N ASP A 430 37.81 -21.35 25.53
CA ASP A 430 38.90 -21.47 26.49
C ASP A 430 38.57 -22.53 27.54
N PRO A 431 39.13 -23.76 27.43
CA PRO A 431 38.92 -24.79 28.43
C PRO A 431 39.35 -24.40 29.85
N MET A 432 40.28 -23.44 30.00
CA MET A 432 40.78 -22.93 31.29
C MET A 432 40.11 -21.62 31.71
N ALA A 433 39.00 -21.24 31.07
CA ALA A 433 38.32 -19.98 31.33
C ALA A 433 38.02 -19.78 32.82
N GLU A 434 38.01 -18.51 33.24
CA GLU A 434 37.72 -18.08 34.61
C GLU A 434 38.68 -18.66 35.66
N GLY A 435 39.85 -19.17 35.24
CA GLY A 435 40.84 -19.78 36.14
C GLY A 435 40.40 -21.11 36.76
N LYS A 436 39.37 -21.75 36.19
CA LYS A 436 38.80 -23.01 36.68
C LYS A 436 39.46 -24.22 36.01
N ALA A 437 39.18 -25.42 36.54
CA ALA A 437 39.63 -26.66 35.90
C ALA A 437 39.00 -26.84 34.51
N SER A 438 39.60 -27.69 33.68
CA SER A 438 39.21 -27.86 32.27
C SER A 438 37.70 -28.04 32.08
N GLY A 439 37.09 -27.16 31.28
CA GLY A 439 35.68 -27.24 30.91
C GLY A 439 34.69 -26.74 31.98
N VAL A 440 35.10 -26.64 33.24
CA VAL A 440 34.21 -26.34 34.38
C VAL A 440 33.46 -25.02 34.21
N ALA A 441 34.15 -23.95 33.78
CA ALA A 441 33.51 -22.66 33.54
C ALA A 441 32.39 -22.76 32.49
N PHE A 442 32.62 -23.53 31.43
CA PHE A 442 31.64 -23.70 30.36
C PHE A 442 30.41 -24.46 30.85
N GLU A 443 30.60 -25.53 31.63
CA GLU A 443 29.51 -26.29 32.23
C GLU A 443 28.65 -25.43 33.17
N GLU A 444 29.28 -24.58 33.99
CA GLU A 444 28.56 -23.65 34.89
C GLU A 444 27.75 -22.61 34.12
N ASN A 445 28.34 -22.06 33.05
CA ASN A 445 27.69 -21.08 32.19
C ASN A 445 26.52 -21.70 31.39
N ILE A 446 26.63 -22.96 30.96
CA ILE A 446 25.52 -23.71 30.35
C ILE A 446 24.37 -23.86 31.35
N ALA A 447 24.65 -24.29 32.58
CA ALA A 447 23.63 -24.43 33.63
C ALA A 447 22.98 -23.09 33.99
N ALA A 448 23.76 -22.00 34.01
CA ALA A 448 23.22 -20.65 34.20
C ALA A 448 22.32 -20.21 33.04
N MET A 449 22.65 -20.57 31.80
CA MET A 449 21.83 -20.24 30.63
C MET A 449 20.46 -20.92 30.66
N PHE A 450 20.41 -22.21 31.02
CA PHE A 450 19.14 -22.92 31.17
C PHE A 450 18.29 -22.36 32.32
N ARG A 451 18.91 -21.95 33.43
CA ARG A 451 18.22 -21.24 34.53
C ARG A 451 17.66 -19.89 34.09
N LEU A 452 18.40 -19.14 33.26
CA LEU A 452 17.94 -17.87 32.69
C LEU A 452 16.67 -18.07 31.84
N MET A 453 16.58 -19.20 31.11
CA MET A 453 15.40 -19.59 30.34
C MET A 453 14.26 -20.17 31.19
N GLY A 454 14.44 -20.31 32.51
CA GLY A 454 13.42 -20.81 33.45
C GLY A 454 13.45 -22.31 33.74
N PHE A 455 14.44 -23.05 33.23
CA PHE A 455 14.61 -24.47 33.58
C PHE A 455 15.24 -24.64 34.97
N ASP A 456 14.96 -25.76 35.61
CA ASP A 456 15.72 -26.23 36.77
C ASP A 456 17.00 -26.93 36.26
N ALA A 457 18.12 -26.20 36.26
CA ALA A 457 19.39 -26.70 35.73
C ALA A 457 20.53 -26.62 36.76
N ILE A 458 21.22 -27.75 36.94
CA ILE A 458 22.29 -27.92 37.93
C ILE A 458 23.50 -28.54 37.25
N ARG A 459 24.68 -27.96 37.49
CA ARG A 459 25.96 -28.58 37.12
C ARG A 459 26.27 -29.72 38.08
N ILE A 460 26.57 -30.90 37.53
CA ILE A 460 27.03 -32.07 38.28
C ILE A 460 28.55 -32.22 38.11
N GLY A 461 29.01 -32.40 36.87
CA GLY A 461 30.42 -32.50 36.51
C GLY A 461 31.19 -33.66 37.16
N GLY A 462 32.45 -33.81 36.73
CA GLY A 462 33.38 -34.80 37.27
C GLY A 462 33.32 -36.17 36.60
N ALA A 463 34.39 -36.95 36.78
CA ALA A 463 34.58 -38.22 36.08
C ALA A 463 33.42 -39.20 36.35
N GLY A 464 32.77 -39.67 35.29
CA GLY A 464 31.66 -40.64 35.36
C GLY A 464 30.27 -40.03 35.59
N ASN A 465 30.13 -38.71 35.46
CA ASN A 465 28.86 -37.98 35.48
C ASN A 465 28.69 -37.15 34.21
N THR A 466 27.44 -36.75 33.95
CA THR A 466 27.16 -35.69 32.97
C THR A 466 27.59 -34.33 33.53
N ASP A 467 27.83 -33.38 32.63
CA ASP A 467 28.20 -32.04 33.03
C ASP A 467 27.03 -31.29 33.67
N VAL A 468 25.86 -31.27 33.02
CA VAL A 468 24.66 -30.54 33.48
C VAL A 468 23.42 -31.42 33.37
N VAL A 469 22.54 -31.32 34.36
CA VAL A 469 21.18 -31.91 34.33
C VAL A 469 20.17 -30.78 34.25
N VAL A 470 19.25 -30.85 33.30
CA VAL A 470 18.19 -29.87 33.06
C VAL A 470 16.83 -30.55 33.25
N LYS A 471 15.95 -29.94 34.03
CA LYS A 471 14.61 -30.45 34.33
C LYS A 471 13.56 -29.38 34.11
N TRP A 472 12.39 -29.80 33.65
CA TRP A 472 11.20 -28.98 33.59
C TRP A 472 9.94 -29.85 33.74
N LYS A 473 8.79 -29.19 33.86
CA LYS A 473 7.50 -29.86 33.74
C LYS A 473 6.95 -29.58 32.35
N ASP A 474 6.54 -30.64 31.66
CA ASP A 474 5.82 -30.49 30.40
C ASP A 474 4.40 -29.96 30.62
N ASN A 475 3.69 -29.70 29.52
CA ASN A 475 2.31 -29.21 29.50
C ASN A 475 1.31 -30.17 30.17
N THR A 476 1.69 -31.41 30.46
CA THR A 476 0.88 -32.39 31.22
C THR A 476 1.24 -32.40 32.71
N GLY A 477 2.25 -31.62 33.12
CA GLY A 477 2.79 -31.58 34.47
C GLY A 477 3.81 -32.67 34.78
N LYS A 478 4.19 -33.50 33.79
CA LYS A 478 5.19 -34.57 33.96
C LYS A 478 6.59 -33.95 34.00
N THR A 479 7.41 -34.40 34.95
CA THR A 479 8.82 -34.02 34.98
C THR A 479 9.57 -34.69 33.83
N VAL A 480 10.23 -33.88 33.01
CA VAL A 480 11.10 -34.30 31.93
C VAL A 480 12.54 -33.94 32.29
N THR A 481 13.48 -34.82 31.98
CA THR A 481 14.90 -34.63 32.30
C THR A 481 15.76 -34.73 31.05
N ALA A 482 16.66 -33.76 30.87
CA ALA A 482 17.71 -33.80 29.85
C ALA A 482 19.09 -33.79 30.52
N VAL A 483 20.02 -34.55 29.94
CA VAL A 483 21.45 -34.45 30.27
C VAL A 483 22.16 -33.64 29.21
N VAL A 484 23.06 -32.77 29.64
CA VAL A 484 23.83 -31.89 28.77
C VAL A 484 25.32 -32.08 29.03
N ASP A 485 26.06 -32.23 27.94
CA ASP A 485 27.50 -32.44 27.93
C ASP A 485 28.17 -31.27 27.20
N GLY A 486 29.03 -30.53 27.90
CA GLY A 486 29.69 -29.31 27.44
C GLY A 486 31.10 -29.60 26.94
N LYS A 487 31.36 -29.36 25.65
CA LYS A 487 32.69 -29.53 25.05
C LYS A 487 33.32 -28.18 24.72
N SER A 488 34.14 -27.68 25.64
CA SER A 488 34.99 -26.51 25.41
C SER A 488 36.20 -26.87 24.54
N LYS A 489 36.48 -26.09 23.49
CA LYS A 489 37.54 -26.35 22.50
C LYS A 489 38.22 -25.07 22.03
N SER A 490 39.53 -24.98 22.24
CA SER A 490 40.37 -23.89 21.71
C SER A 490 40.41 -23.82 20.19
N GLY A 491 40.27 -24.96 19.51
CA GLY A 491 40.13 -25.02 18.05
C GLY A 491 38.75 -24.60 17.53
N GLY A 492 37.82 -24.23 18.42
CA GLY A 492 36.48 -23.74 18.06
C GLY A 492 35.52 -24.78 17.47
N THR A 493 35.94 -26.05 17.39
CA THR A 493 35.14 -27.12 16.78
C THR A 493 35.27 -28.42 17.55
N VAL A 494 34.13 -29.08 17.79
CA VAL A 494 34.00 -30.41 18.39
C VAL A 494 33.86 -31.44 17.28
N THR A 495 34.58 -32.55 17.39
CA THR A 495 34.60 -33.65 16.40
C THR A 495 34.13 -34.97 17.02
N HIS A 496 33.90 -35.99 16.20
CA HIS A 496 33.43 -37.30 16.69
C HIS A 496 34.42 -37.95 17.68
N THR A 497 35.72 -37.66 17.59
CA THR A 497 36.71 -38.21 18.53
C THR A 497 36.66 -37.57 19.92
N ASP A 498 35.99 -36.42 20.04
CA ASP A 498 35.86 -35.69 21.30
C ASP A 498 34.68 -36.16 22.15
N ILE A 499 33.89 -37.10 21.62
CA ILE A 499 32.64 -37.59 22.21
C ILE A 499 32.75 -39.10 22.41
N SER A 500 32.25 -39.59 23.54
CA SER A 500 32.07 -41.01 23.81
C SER A 500 30.58 -41.33 23.91
N ASP A 501 30.03 -42.12 22.97
CA ASP A 501 28.65 -42.63 23.05
C ASP A 501 28.40 -43.38 24.34
N VAL A 502 29.30 -44.31 24.68
CA VAL A 502 29.15 -45.18 25.85
C VAL A 502 29.02 -44.35 27.12
N ALA A 503 29.84 -43.30 27.27
CA ALA A 503 29.76 -42.40 28.41
C ALA A 503 28.43 -41.64 28.44
N ILE A 504 28.02 -41.03 27.33
CA ILE A 504 26.78 -40.25 27.23
C ILE A 504 25.54 -41.11 27.46
N GLU A 505 25.47 -42.31 26.90
CA GLU A 505 24.36 -43.25 27.13
C GLU A 505 24.30 -43.68 28.59
N THR A 506 25.46 -43.98 29.20
CA THR A 506 25.54 -44.31 30.63
C THR A 506 25.04 -43.14 31.49
N HIS A 507 25.38 -41.90 31.12
CA HIS A 507 24.93 -40.71 31.83
C HIS A 507 23.42 -40.47 31.67
N LYS A 508 22.88 -40.69 30.47
CA LYS A 508 21.44 -40.64 30.20
C LYS A 508 20.69 -41.64 31.09
N GLU A 509 21.13 -42.91 31.10
CA GLU A 509 20.51 -43.96 31.92
C GLU A 509 20.61 -43.68 33.41
N LYS A 510 21.80 -43.29 33.90
CA LYS A 510 22.05 -42.99 35.31
C LYS A 510 21.15 -41.88 35.84
N ASN A 511 20.83 -40.89 35.01
CA ASN A 511 19.98 -39.77 35.38
C ASN A 511 18.50 -39.96 35.00
N GLY A 512 18.14 -41.10 34.39
CA GLY A 512 16.78 -41.34 33.88
C GLY A 512 16.34 -40.29 32.87
N ALA A 513 17.28 -39.76 32.07
CA ALA A 513 17.03 -38.65 31.17
C ALA A 513 16.27 -39.10 29.91
N ASP A 514 15.27 -38.32 29.52
CA ASP A 514 14.54 -38.48 28.28
C ASP A 514 15.39 -38.05 27.08
N TYR A 515 16.17 -36.97 27.27
CA TYR A 515 16.93 -36.31 26.20
C TYR A 515 18.41 -36.11 26.52
N VAL A 516 19.19 -35.88 25.46
CA VAL A 516 20.61 -35.59 25.52
C VAL A 516 20.91 -34.41 24.60
N ALA A 517 21.66 -33.43 25.10
CA ALA A 517 22.28 -32.40 24.26
C ALA A 517 23.78 -32.33 24.48
N ILE A 518 24.50 -32.02 23.41
CA ILE A 518 25.94 -31.73 23.43
C ILE A 518 26.09 -30.27 23.05
N VAL A 519 26.75 -29.49 23.90
CA VAL A 519 26.96 -28.06 23.70
C VAL A 519 28.43 -27.77 23.42
N GLY A 520 28.75 -26.96 22.43
CA GLY A 520 30.14 -26.61 22.11
C GLY A 520 30.28 -25.37 21.22
N PRO A 521 31.50 -24.90 20.94
CA PRO A 521 31.73 -23.70 20.11
C PRO A 521 31.41 -23.86 18.62
N GLY A 522 31.18 -25.10 18.17
CA GLY A 522 30.96 -25.50 16.78
C GLY A 522 31.14 -27.01 16.60
N PHE A 523 30.61 -27.60 15.51
CA PHE A 523 30.70 -29.05 15.23
C PHE A 523 31.24 -29.32 13.82
N GLY A 524 32.31 -30.13 13.75
CA GLY A 524 33.09 -30.34 12.53
C GLY A 524 32.93 -31.73 11.93
N GLY A 525 32.67 -31.77 10.62
CA GLY A 525 32.56 -33.00 9.83
C GLY A 525 31.18 -33.65 9.91
N ASP A 526 30.83 -34.45 8.89
CA ASP A 526 29.52 -35.11 8.82
C ASP A 526 29.40 -36.30 9.79
N THR A 527 30.54 -36.87 10.23
CA THR A 527 30.56 -38.05 11.10
C THR A 527 29.86 -37.79 12.43
N ILE A 528 30.17 -36.67 13.10
CA ILE A 528 29.55 -36.30 14.39
C ILE A 528 28.06 -35.98 14.23
N LYS A 529 27.67 -35.28 13.13
CA LYS A 529 26.28 -34.94 12.84
C LYS A 529 25.43 -36.18 12.57
N ASN A 530 25.93 -37.09 11.73
CA ASN A 530 25.27 -38.35 11.41
C ASN A 530 25.16 -39.26 12.63
N PHE A 531 26.21 -39.30 13.44
CA PHE A 531 26.22 -40.04 14.70
C PHE A 531 25.18 -39.51 15.69
N ALA A 532 25.17 -38.20 15.94
CA ALA A 532 24.23 -37.56 16.86
C ALA A 532 22.77 -37.80 16.40
N ARG A 533 22.51 -37.69 15.10
CA ARG A 533 21.20 -38.02 14.51
C ARG A 533 20.79 -39.48 14.74
N LYS A 534 21.72 -40.43 14.59
CA LYS A 534 21.45 -41.86 14.80
C LYS A 534 21.18 -42.19 16.27
N LYS A 535 21.85 -41.51 17.19
CA LYS A 535 21.72 -41.71 18.65
C LYS A 535 20.62 -40.86 19.30
N GLY A 536 20.07 -39.89 18.57
CA GLY A 536 19.07 -38.96 19.11
C GLY A 536 19.67 -37.91 20.05
N PHE A 537 20.93 -37.52 19.82
CA PHE A 537 21.61 -36.48 20.60
C PHE A 537 21.49 -35.15 19.88
N SER A 538 21.02 -34.12 20.59
CA SER A 538 21.00 -32.78 20.04
C SER A 538 22.40 -32.18 20.05
N LEU A 539 22.77 -31.48 18.98
CA LEU A 539 24.02 -30.73 18.91
C LEU A 539 23.65 -29.26 18.91
N VAL A 540 24.11 -28.50 19.91
CA VAL A 540 23.78 -27.09 20.10
C VAL A 540 25.06 -26.31 20.25
N THR A 541 25.21 -25.21 19.52
CA THR A 541 26.37 -24.34 19.66
C THR A 541 26.20 -23.35 20.82
N ASP A 542 27.30 -22.82 21.33
CA ASP A 542 27.29 -21.69 22.28
C ASP A 542 26.43 -20.54 21.75
N LYS A 543 26.56 -20.22 20.47
CA LYS A 543 25.78 -19.17 19.80
C LYS A 543 24.29 -19.50 19.69
N GLU A 544 23.95 -20.70 19.20
CA GLU A 544 22.54 -21.14 19.12
C GLU A 544 21.87 -21.10 20.49
N LEU A 545 22.58 -21.52 21.55
CA LEU A 545 22.05 -21.48 22.92
C LEU A 545 21.78 -20.04 23.40
N ILE A 546 22.65 -19.09 23.06
CA ILE A 546 22.46 -17.66 23.36
C ILE A 546 21.26 -17.10 22.58
N ASP A 547 21.18 -17.37 21.28
CA ASP A 547 20.12 -16.87 20.41
C ASP A 547 18.74 -17.40 20.83
N ILE A 548 18.68 -18.67 21.25
CA ILE A 548 17.48 -19.28 21.83
C ILE A 548 17.12 -18.61 23.16
N ALA A 549 18.09 -18.38 24.05
CA ALA A 549 17.82 -17.75 25.34
C ALA A 549 17.31 -16.30 25.21
N LEU A 550 17.87 -15.53 24.28
CA LEU A 550 17.39 -14.19 23.94
C LEU A 550 15.96 -14.24 23.39
N SER A 551 15.72 -15.09 22.39
CA SER A 551 14.40 -15.21 21.76
C SER A 551 13.34 -15.72 22.74
N ALA A 552 13.68 -16.68 23.59
CA ALA A 552 12.80 -17.21 24.63
C ALA A 552 12.27 -16.11 25.55
N LYS A 553 13.15 -15.22 25.98
CA LYS A 553 12.79 -14.11 26.87
C LYS A 553 12.03 -13.00 26.14
N GLU A 554 12.43 -12.63 24.93
CA GLU A 554 11.78 -11.57 24.16
C GLU A 554 10.37 -11.94 23.71
N LEU A 555 10.16 -13.22 23.39
CA LEU A 555 8.90 -13.72 22.85
C LEU A 555 8.00 -14.38 23.91
N GLY A 556 8.54 -14.67 25.09
CA GLY A 556 7.81 -15.34 26.17
C GLY A 556 7.56 -16.83 25.89
N LEU A 557 8.54 -17.53 25.30
CA LEU A 557 8.42 -18.95 24.99
C LEU A 557 8.25 -19.80 26.25
N SER A 558 7.39 -20.81 26.17
CA SER A 558 7.24 -21.82 27.20
C SER A 558 8.42 -22.78 27.25
N LEU A 559 8.63 -23.44 28.39
CA LEU A 559 9.70 -24.42 28.56
C LEU A 559 9.58 -25.60 27.58
N ASP A 560 8.36 -25.99 27.20
CA ASP A 560 8.14 -27.07 26.24
C ASP A 560 8.50 -26.68 24.79
N GLU A 561 8.26 -25.41 24.42
CA GLU A 561 8.72 -24.88 23.14
C GLU A 561 10.24 -24.81 23.11
N ILE A 562 10.87 -24.25 24.15
CA ILE A 562 12.34 -24.17 24.25
C ILE A 562 12.93 -25.59 24.26
N ALA A 563 12.29 -26.55 24.92
CA ALA A 563 12.74 -27.94 24.97
C ALA A 563 12.78 -28.65 23.61
N LEU A 564 12.21 -28.08 22.54
CA LEU A 564 12.46 -28.54 21.17
C LEU A 564 13.96 -28.59 20.84
N LEU A 565 14.80 -27.76 21.48
CA LEU A 565 16.27 -27.83 21.32
C LEU A 565 16.86 -29.20 21.69
N PHE A 566 16.15 -30.00 22.50
CA PHE A 566 16.58 -31.35 22.89
C PHE A 566 16.06 -32.45 21.95
N LYS A 567 15.13 -32.15 21.04
CA LYS A 567 14.48 -33.16 20.19
C LYS A 567 15.27 -33.42 18.91
N VAL A 568 15.36 -34.69 18.54
CA VAL A 568 16.05 -35.16 17.33
C VAL A 568 15.18 -36.21 16.63
N PRO A 569 15.04 -36.16 15.28
CA PRO A 569 15.60 -35.15 14.37
C PRO A 569 14.80 -33.84 14.37
N ASN A 570 15.44 -32.78 13.87
CA ASN A 570 14.81 -31.49 13.50
C ASN A 570 14.23 -30.64 14.64
N GLY A 571 14.63 -30.85 15.90
CA GLY A 571 14.15 -30.02 17.02
C GLY A 571 14.56 -28.55 16.92
N ILE A 572 15.84 -28.27 16.63
CA ILE A 572 16.34 -26.89 16.45
C ILE A 572 15.65 -26.18 15.25
N PRO A 573 15.59 -26.78 14.03
CA PRO A 573 14.83 -26.18 12.94
C PRO A 573 13.36 -25.91 13.28
N ALA A 574 12.68 -26.81 13.99
CA ALA A 574 11.30 -26.59 14.42
C ALA A 574 11.17 -25.44 15.43
N LEU A 575 12.16 -25.28 16.31
CA LEU A 575 12.23 -24.15 17.24
C LEU A 575 12.50 -22.83 16.51
N GLU A 576 13.37 -22.82 15.51
CA GLU A 576 13.64 -21.64 14.66
C GLU A 576 12.39 -21.21 13.88
N GLU A 577 11.67 -22.16 13.28
CA GLU A 577 10.40 -21.89 12.60
C GLU A 577 9.37 -21.29 13.57
N LEU A 578 9.27 -21.82 14.79
CA LEU A 578 8.38 -21.29 15.84
C LEU A 578 8.76 -19.86 16.25
N ILE A 579 10.05 -19.61 16.51
CA ILE A 579 10.58 -18.28 16.86
C ILE A 579 10.26 -17.28 15.74
N ASN A 580 10.48 -17.65 14.48
CA ASN A 580 10.21 -16.79 13.34
C ASN A 580 8.70 -16.51 13.18
N ALA A 581 7.85 -17.51 13.41
CA ALA A 581 6.40 -17.34 13.37
C ALA A 581 5.91 -16.37 14.46
N GLN A 582 6.42 -16.48 15.70
CA GLN A 582 6.06 -15.55 16.78
C GLN A 582 6.58 -14.13 16.52
N LYS A 583 7.83 -13.97 16.04
CA LYS A 583 8.37 -12.66 15.64
C LYS A 583 7.50 -11.99 14.58
N ARG A 584 7.15 -12.75 13.54
CA ARG A 584 6.25 -12.28 12.48
C ARG A 584 4.88 -11.89 13.03
N GLN A 585 4.31 -12.66 13.95
CA GLN A 585 3.03 -12.32 14.58
C GLN A 585 3.10 -10.97 15.32
N LEU A 586 4.17 -10.71 16.09
CA LEU A 586 4.36 -9.43 16.79
C LEU A 586 4.55 -8.25 15.83
N GLU A 587 5.28 -8.43 14.73
CA GLU A 587 5.43 -7.43 13.68
C GLU A 587 4.09 -7.07 13.03
N ILE A 588 3.26 -8.08 12.74
CA ILE A 588 1.92 -7.90 12.19
C ILE A 588 1.04 -7.15 13.19
N ILE A 589 1.06 -7.51 14.47
CA ILE A 589 0.31 -6.78 15.51
C ILE A 589 0.72 -5.31 15.55
N SER A 590 2.02 -5.02 15.54
CA SER A 590 2.55 -3.65 15.53
C SER A 590 2.07 -2.87 14.30
N LEU A 591 2.13 -3.50 13.12
CA LEU A 591 1.66 -2.92 11.86
C LEU A 591 0.15 -2.66 11.89
N VAL A 592 -0.65 -3.61 12.38
CA VAL A 592 -2.10 -3.46 12.54
C VAL A 592 -2.41 -2.25 13.41
N VAL A 593 -1.82 -2.17 14.61
CA VAL A 593 -2.06 -1.04 15.53
C VAL A 593 -1.64 0.29 14.91
N LYS A 594 -0.51 0.34 14.20
CA LYS A 594 -0.03 1.53 13.50
C LYS A 594 -1.02 1.97 12.41
N THR A 595 -1.52 1.04 11.61
CA THR A 595 -2.48 1.34 10.53
C THR A 595 -3.83 1.76 11.09
N PHE A 596 -4.32 1.13 12.17
CA PHE A 596 -5.52 1.60 12.88
C PHE A 596 -5.36 3.05 13.33
N LYS A 597 -4.21 3.42 13.90
CA LYS A 597 -3.94 4.80 14.32
C LYS A 597 -3.93 5.80 13.15
N GLN A 598 -3.51 5.39 11.96
CA GLN A 598 -3.41 6.24 10.78
C GLN A 598 -4.74 6.40 10.04
N GLU A 599 -5.50 5.31 9.92
CA GLU A 599 -6.64 5.23 8.98
C GLU A 599 -8.00 5.29 9.67
N GLN A 600 -8.10 5.01 10.97
CA GLN A 600 -9.39 4.95 11.66
C GLN A 600 -10.12 6.30 11.70
N GLU A 601 -9.40 7.42 11.77
CA GLU A 601 -10.01 8.76 11.70
C GLU A 601 -10.75 9.01 10.37
N ALA A 602 -10.34 8.32 9.30
CA ALA A 602 -10.96 8.44 7.98
C ALA A 602 -12.09 7.42 7.72
N MET A 603 -12.08 6.27 8.41
CA MET A 603 -12.99 5.14 8.11
C MET A 603 -13.93 4.73 9.26
N ASP A 604 -13.84 5.38 10.43
CA ASP A 604 -14.56 5.08 11.69
C ASP A 604 -14.30 3.68 12.29
N SER A 605 -14.22 2.63 11.46
CA SER A 605 -13.87 1.26 11.83
C SER A 605 -13.22 0.54 10.64
N LEU A 606 -12.36 -0.44 10.91
CA LEU A 606 -11.61 -1.17 9.87
C LEU A 606 -11.85 -2.67 10.00
N SER A 607 -11.89 -3.37 8.87
CA SER A 607 -11.90 -4.84 8.81
C SER A 607 -10.54 -5.42 8.42
N ALA A 608 -10.35 -6.72 8.67
CA ALA A 608 -9.15 -7.43 8.23
C ALA A 608 -8.97 -7.36 6.70
N ARG A 609 -10.06 -7.33 5.95
CA ARG A 609 -10.03 -7.15 4.49
C ARG A 609 -9.53 -5.77 4.08
N ASP A 610 -9.92 -4.72 4.81
CA ASP A 610 -9.44 -3.36 4.53
C ASP A 610 -7.93 -3.27 4.77
N LEU A 611 -7.45 -3.79 5.90
CA LEU A 611 -6.03 -3.85 6.20
C LEU A 611 -5.25 -4.72 5.22
N TYR A 612 -5.83 -5.82 4.72
CA TYR A 612 -5.19 -6.64 3.70
C TYR A 612 -4.89 -5.83 2.43
N PHE A 613 -5.81 -4.98 1.99
CA PHE A 613 -5.57 -4.13 0.81
C PHE A 613 -4.57 -3.00 1.06
N LEU A 614 -4.55 -2.45 2.27
CA LEU A 614 -3.59 -1.42 2.67
C LEU A 614 -2.18 -2.00 2.82
N LEU A 615 -2.06 -3.23 3.31
CA LEU A 615 -0.79 -3.80 3.75
C LEU A 615 -0.16 -4.78 2.77
N ARG A 616 -0.87 -5.26 1.75
CA ARG A 616 -0.33 -6.22 0.75
C ARG A 616 0.94 -5.77 0.02
N GLY A 617 1.20 -4.47 -0.04
CA GLY A 617 2.39 -3.88 -0.67
C GLY A 617 3.52 -3.51 0.29
N THR A 618 3.36 -3.79 1.59
CA THR A 618 4.43 -3.59 2.57
C THR A 618 5.39 -4.77 2.57
N GLU A 619 6.58 -4.60 3.13
CA GLU A 619 7.57 -5.68 3.27
C GLU A 619 7.02 -6.88 4.08
N ILE A 620 6.24 -6.61 5.12
CA ILE A 620 5.63 -7.65 5.98
C ILE A 620 4.53 -8.43 5.21
N SER A 621 3.78 -7.73 4.34
CA SER A 621 2.69 -8.25 3.49
C SER A 621 1.84 -9.34 4.19
N PRO A 622 1.09 -8.98 5.25
CA PRO A 622 0.33 -9.95 6.02
C PRO A 622 -0.80 -10.57 5.19
N SER A 623 -0.99 -11.87 5.34
CA SER A 623 -2.12 -12.58 4.75
C SER A 623 -3.43 -12.21 5.45
N LEU A 624 -4.55 -12.50 4.80
CA LEU A 624 -5.87 -12.21 5.38
C LEU A 624 -6.11 -12.99 6.67
N GLU A 625 -5.64 -14.24 6.75
CA GLU A 625 -5.75 -15.08 7.95
C GLU A 625 -4.93 -14.51 9.11
N GLU A 626 -3.70 -14.07 8.85
CA GLU A 626 -2.85 -13.43 9.87
C GLU A 626 -3.49 -12.16 10.43
N LEU A 627 -4.14 -11.37 9.57
CA LEU A 627 -4.87 -10.16 10.00
C LEU A 627 -6.11 -10.51 10.82
N ILE A 628 -6.89 -11.51 10.42
CA ILE A 628 -8.04 -11.98 11.21
C ILE A 628 -7.58 -12.40 12.61
N ASN A 629 -6.55 -13.24 12.70
CA ASN A 629 -6.00 -13.72 13.97
C ASN A 629 -5.49 -12.56 14.85
N ALA A 630 -4.80 -11.58 14.25
CA ALA A 630 -4.33 -10.40 14.97
C ALA A 630 -5.49 -9.56 15.53
N PHE A 631 -6.57 -9.38 14.75
CA PHE A 631 -7.73 -8.62 15.18
C PHE A 631 -8.47 -9.33 16.31
N GLU A 632 -8.68 -10.64 16.20
CA GLU A 632 -9.33 -11.44 17.23
C GLU A 632 -8.55 -11.41 18.54
N LEU A 633 -7.22 -11.55 18.47
CA LEU A 633 -6.35 -11.43 19.64
C LEU A 633 -6.46 -10.05 20.30
N LEU A 634 -6.33 -8.97 19.52
CA LEU A 634 -6.39 -7.60 20.03
C LEU A 634 -7.77 -7.22 20.57
N ALA A 635 -8.82 -7.95 20.20
CA ALA A 635 -10.20 -7.76 20.64
C ALA A 635 -10.61 -8.61 21.85
N THR A 636 -9.72 -9.47 22.36
CA THR A 636 -9.95 -10.23 23.61
C THR A 636 -10.18 -9.29 24.80
N ASP A 637 -10.94 -9.72 25.81
CA ASP A 637 -11.25 -8.87 26.98
C ASP A 637 -9.99 -8.50 27.79
N GLU A 638 -9.02 -9.41 27.81
CA GLU A 638 -7.73 -9.27 28.47
C GLU A 638 -6.89 -8.16 27.82
N ILE A 639 -6.80 -8.14 26.49
CA ILE A 639 -6.02 -7.14 25.73
C ILE A 639 -6.86 -5.88 25.49
N GLY A 640 -8.02 -6.03 24.82
CA GLY A 640 -9.06 -5.02 24.68
C GLY A 640 -8.64 -3.74 23.96
N VAL A 641 -7.64 -3.84 23.06
CA VAL A 641 -7.14 -2.70 22.27
C VAL A 641 -8.11 -2.40 21.12
N LEU A 642 -8.69 -3.43 20.51
CA LEU A 642 -9.72 -3.30 19.48
C LEU A 642 -11.10 -3.65 20.05
N ASN A 643 -12.12 -2.91 19.66
CA ASN A 643 -13.51 -3.18 20.00
C ASN A 643 -14.30 -3.56 18.76
N LEU A 644 -15.09 -4.63 18.85
CA LEU A 644 -15.98 -5.05 17.78
C LEU A 644 -17.07 -3.99 17.54
N ILE A 645 -17.14 -3.46 16.31
CA ILE A 645 -18.15 -2.47 15.91
C ILE A 645 -19.29 -3.14 15.17
N LYS A 646 -18.97 -3.98 14.17
CA LYS A 646 -19.97 -4.67 13.37
C LYS A 646 -19.50 -6.07 13.02
N LYS A 647 -20.31 -7.06 13.41
CA LYS A 647 -20.14 -8.45 13.00
C LYS A 647 -20.68 -8.67 11.60
N ALA A 648 -19.88 -9.28 10.73
CA ALA A 648 -20.29 -9.69 9.39
C ALA A 648 -20.30 -11.22 9.27
N SER A 649 -21.02 -11.75 8.29
CA SER A 649 -21.05 -13.21 8.07
C SER A 649 -19.69 -13.75 7.57
N PRO A 650 -18.99 -13.10 6.62
CA PRO A 650 -17.57 -13.36 6.41
C PRO A 650 -16.75 -12.67 7.50
N THR A 651 -15.92 -13.43 8.21
CA THR A 651 -15.10 -12.92 9.32
C THR A 651 -14.16 -11.80 8.87
N GLU A 652 -13.63 -11.88 7.65
CA GLU A 652 -12.76 -10.86 7.07
C GLU A 652 -13.38 -9.46 6.93
N ASN A 653 -14.71 -9.37 6.91
CA ASN A 653 -15.47 -8.11 6.77
C ASN A 653 -16.01 -7.62 8.13
N THR A 654 -15.67 -8.31 9.22
CA THR A 654 -16.00 -7.86 10.58
C THR A 654 -15.18 -6.61 10.88
N THR A 655 -15.84 -5.53 11.30
CA THR A 655 -15.16 -4.24 11.55
C THR A 655 -14.94 -4.01 13.03
N TYR A 656 -13.78 -3.43 13.32
CA TYR A 656 -13.33 -3.09 14.66
C TYR A 656 -12.92 -1.63 14.72
N ALA A 657 -12.88 -1.06 15.93
CA ALA A 657 -12.28 0.24 16.18
C ALA A 657 -11.39 0.18 17.42
N MET A 658 -10.23 0.80 17.34
CA MET A 658 -9.30 1.03 18.43
C MET A 658 -9.82 2.17 19.32
N GLN A 659 -9.92 1.92 20.63
CA GLN A 659 -10.31 2.94 21.61
C GLN A 659 -9.58 2.70 22.94
N ASN A 660 -9.22 3.78 23.63
CA ASN A 660 -8.58 3.74 24.95
C ASN A 660 -7.26 2.95 24.97
N GLU A 661 -6.50 2.95 23.87
CA GLU A 661 -5.31 2.14 23.66
C GLU A 661 -4.24 2.39 24.73
N VAL A 662 -4.04 3.65 25.14
CA VAL A 662 -3.06 4.02 26.18
C VAL A 662 -3.46 3.42 27.54
N GLN A 663 -4.74 3.50 27.91
CA GLN A 663 -5.24 2.93 29.16
C GLN A 663 -5.06 1.41 29.18
N ARG A 664 -5.37 0.73 28.07
CA ARG A 664 -5.25 -0.73 27.93
C ARG A 664 -3.81 -1.20 28.06
N VAL A 665 -2.88 -0.53 27.38
CA VAL A 665 -1.44 -0.81 27.50
C VAL A 665 -0.95 -0.64 28.94
N ASN A 666 -1.37 0.45 29.62
CA ASN A 666 -0.98 0.67 31.02
C ASN A 666 -1.55 -0.39 31.97
N LYS A 667 -2.78 -0.86 31.74
CA LYS A 667 -3.38 -1.96 32.50
C LYS A 667 -2.60 -3.26 32.33
N LEU A 668 -2.23 -3.62 31.10
CA LEU A 668 -1.42 -4.81 30.82
C LEU A 668 -0.07 -4.76 31.51
N ARG A 669 0.62 -3.61 31.47
CA ARG A 669 1.89 -3.40 32.21
C ARG A 669 1.70 -3.56 33.72
N ALA A 670 0.66 -2.98 34.29
CA ALA A 670 0.39 -3.10 35.72
C ALA A 670 0.14 -4.56 36.15
N ILE A 671 -0.57 -5.35 35.33
CA ILE A 671 -0.80 -6.78 35.58
C ILE A 671 0.53 -7.54 35.49
N ALA A 672 1.32 -7.30 34.44
CA ALA A 672 2.63 -7.94 34.27
C ALA A 672 3.54 -7.66 35.47
N SER A 673 3.68 -6.40 35.90
CA SER A 673 4.48 -6.03 37.07
C SER A 673 3.97 -6.65 38.37
N ALA A 674 2.65 -6.80 38.54
CA ALA A 674 2.09 -7.47 39.71
C ALA A 674 2.40 -8.98 39.73
N ILE A 675 2.38 -9.63 38.56
CA ILE A 675 2.77 -11.04 38.41
C ILE A 675 4.26 -11.20 38.69
N GLU A 676 5.11 -10.36 38.10
CA GLU A 676 6.57 -10.37 38.33
C GLU A 676 6.90 -10.24 39.82
N CYS A 677 6.27 -9.28 40.52
CA CYS A 677 6.44 -9.10 41.96
C CYS A 677 5.96 -10.30 42.80
N GLY A 678 5.06 -11.13 42.27
CA GLY A 678 4.59 -12.33 42.96
C GLY A 678 5.42 -13.59 42.67
N ILE A 679 6.27 -13.56 41.65
CA ILE A 679 7.20 -14.64 41.30
C ILE A 679 8.53 -14.49 42.05
N GLU A 680 8.99 -13.25 42.23
CA GLU A 680 10.13 -12.90 43.11
C GLU A 680 9.80 -13.14 44.59
#